data_AF-A0A1V4ZPF4-F1
#
_entry.id   AF-A0A1V4ZPF4-F1
#
_cell.length_a   1.000
_cell.length_b   1.000
_cell.length_c   1.000
_cell.angle_alpha   90.00
_cell.angle_beta   90.00
_cell.angle_gamma   90.00
#
_symmetry.space_group_name_H-M   'P 1'
#
loop_
_entity.id
_entity.type
_entity.pdbx_description
1 polymer ?
#
loop_
_entity_poly.entity_id
_entity_poly.type
_entity_poly.pdbx_seq_one_letter_code
_entity_poly.pdbx_strand_id
1 'polypeptide(L)'
;MKPTQTINGFILNTFSFLVNSLIVSLMSFSVPSVCVMREPPVKKILYWCEQCNIPLLGKNCACGAVGRNIPLLQPYDVRPALAADMGMIRNLVTERFGNIPVPKILLLNKTGGLDRADLVIANGYRFGWLTFDPVDRKHRFDLAPESLPFIIGHAERGIIDLEATVGPDATRGRIGGKKFAIGSPQQDGIVIVRLRNKYGTGSVSAGFIRVKEIGIVEQKTVPDPGWDIAVRQNRFHLKNLERNAIRSIRHHMEDRPTVNVSFSGGKDSTAVLNLARKAGVNDAFFIDTGLEFPETVEFVKAQGIEIVLPVADFWQAVVKAGPPGKDHRWCCKLLKLRPLKLYLARIGPCVTIQGNRWYESWNRAGLDETSQNPDNPLQLNVSPIRNWRALEVFLYLWWQKIPINPLYDMGIERIGCYLCPAMLESEYEQLRKLHPAYTERWDSFLESWAESRGIPDVYCRWGLWRWKALPKKMRELCSTKGIELNEDFSVKATVGTRRAGNCVRKDDASMKTAADRHQETYAVETIRKDFPIVSDLVYMDNAATSFSPEPVVQAVVEFEHHYRANVGRGVHRLTRIASQRYWHAHEKLAQFVNGSGGITVFTKNTTESINMVAGGIAWKPGDRIVTTILEHHSNLLPWLSLVKKGVEVDIIGIHEDYTPDLTALEKALGKGTRLVAITHASNVVGVVTPVKEIAKICHEHGAKILIDAAQTVPHLPVDLGAIGCDFAAFSGHKMCGPTGTGVLWMKEPILEPSIVGGGMVETVSKTGFVPAEGYQKYEAGTPNIAGGIGLGVAADYLNTIGMKKIHAHEQRLTAKLIDTLKSIDRVHVYAPESADKRIGVVSFTIDGIHPHEVAQYLDENADIMVRSGHHCCQPLMEYLGLPDGTVRASLALYSTEDEVDLMVAAVEDIVKAR
;
A
#
# COMPACT_ATOMS: atom_id res chain seq x y z
N MET A 1 17.30 42.03 -60.86
CA MET A 1 18.56 41.41 -61.33
C MET A 1 19.58 41.48 -60.20
N LYS A 2 20.21 40.35 -59.86
CA LYS A 2 21.48 40.26 -59.12
C LYS A 2 22.63 40.45 -60.14
N PRO A 3 23.89 40.83 -59.78
CA PRO A 3 24.85 39.89 -59.14
C PRO A 3 25.98 40.51 -58.24
N THR A 4 26.44 39.84 -57.16
CA THR A 4 27.76 39.12 -56.90
C THR A 4 28.93 39.99 -56.38
N GLN A 5 29.37 39.87 -55.10
CA GLN A 5 30.45 39.04 -54.47
C GLN A 5 31.92 39.47 -54.79
N THR A 6 32.75 39.90 -53.82
CA THR A 6 33.71 39.09 -52.99
C THR A 6 34.34 39.97 -51.86
N ILE A 7 34.27 39.61 -50.57
CA ILE A 7 35.23 38.90 -49.65
C ILE A 7 36.30 39.77 -48.91
N ASN A 8 36.12 39.78 -47.57
CA ASN A 8 37.02 39.90 -46.39
C ASN A 8 37.83 41.17 -46.05
N GLY A 9 37.62 41.63 -44.80
CA GLY A 9 38.65 42.33 -44.02
C GLY A 9 38.10 43.25 -42.93
N PHE A 10 37.83 42.67 -41.74
CA PHE A 10 37.80 43.35 -40.44
C PHE A 10 36.96 44.63 -40.29
N ILE A 11 35.73 44.46 -39.80
CA ILE A 11 35.08 45.19 -38.69
C ILE A 11 33.65 44.66 -38.64
N LEU A 12 33.36 43.79 -37.68
CA LEU A 12 32.01 43.54 -37.14
C LEU A 12 32.16 42.62 -35.93
N ASN A 13 32.73 43.20 -34.88
CA ASN A 13 33.03 42.51 -33.63
C ASN A 13 31.96 42.76 -32.55
N THR A 14 30.69 42.97 -32.91
CA THR A 14 29.67 43.32 -31.91
C THR A 14 28.24 42.87 -32.19
N PHE A 15 27.98 42.04 -33.22
CA PHE A 15 26.59 41.62 -33.53
C PHE A 15 26.38 40.10 -33.71
N SER A 16 27.40 39.27 -33.45
CA SER A 16 27.28 37.79 -33.58
C SER A 16 27.17 37.03 -32.25
N PHE A 17 27.21 37.71 -31.10
CA PHE A 17 27.19 37.04 -29.78
C PHE A 17 25.79 36.73 -29.21
N LEU A 18 24.71 37.24 -29.81
CA LEU A 18 23.35 37.10 -29.26
C LEU A 18 22.41 36.14 -30.02
N VAL A 19 22.84 35.58 -31.16
CA VAL A 19 21.96 34.73 -31.99
C VAL A 19 22.39 33.26 -32.01
N ASN A 20 23.63 32.92 -31.65
CA ASN A 20 24.06 31.52 -31.54
C ASN A 20 23.91 30.89 -30.14
N SER A 21 23.48 31.65 -29.13
CA SER A 21 23.24 31.11 -27.78
C SER A 21 21.80 30.64 -27.55
N LEU A 22 20.86 30.92 -28.46
CA LEU A 22 19.44 30.55 -28.30
C LEU A 22 19.00 29.31 -29.11
N ILE A 23 19.79 28.83 -30.07
CA ILE A 23 19.40 27.72 -30.96
C ILE A 23 20.04 26.38 -30.56
N VAL A 24 21.00 26.37 -29.63
CA VAL A 24 21.59 25.12 -29.07
C VAL A 24 21.00 24.74 -27.69
N SER A 25 20.13 25.56 -27.09
CA SER A 25 19.61 25.32 -25.72
C SER A 25 18.16 24.82 -25.63
N LEU A 26 17.49 24.51 -26.75
CA LEU A 26 16.06 24.09 -26.74
C LEU A 26 15.78 22.73 -27.42
N MET A 27 16.82 21.93 -27.66
CA MET A 27 16.69 20.52 -28.07
C MET A 27 17.41 19.59 -27.09
N SER A 28 16.96 19.61 -25.84
CA SER A 28 17.28 18.56 -24.86
C SER A 28 16.30 18.64 -23.68
N PHE A 29 15.01 18.53 -23.97
CA PHE A 29 14.08 18.03 -22.96
C PHE A 29 14.07 16.52 -23.06
N SER A 30 14.82 15.93 -22.14
CA SER A 30 14.83 14.52 -21.78
C SER A 30 13.43 13.93 -21.86
N VAL A 31 13.29 12.91 -22.70
CA VAL A 31 12.30 11.83 -22.57
C VAL A 31 12.08 11.56 -21.07
N PRO A 32 10.84 11.50 -20.55
CA PRO A 32 10.62 11.01 -19.21
C PRO A 32 11.24 9.63 -19.19
N SER A 33 12.35 9.50 -18.47
CA SER A 33 12.94 8.21 -18.18
C SER A 33 11.78 7.34 -17.72
N VAL A 34 11.55 6.23 -18.44
CA VAL A 34 11.00 5.00 -17.88
C VAL A 34 11.39 5.02 -16.42
N CYS A 35 10.45 4.95 -15.46
CA CYS A 35 10.80 4.88 -14.06
C CYS A 35 11.76 3.69 -13.90
N VAL A 36 13.06 3.99 -13.98
CA VAL A 36 14.12 3.02 -13.81
C VAL A 36 14.01 2.81 -12.32
N MET A 37 13.37 1.72 -11.92
CA MET A 37 13.49 1.22 -10.56
C MET A 37 14.98 1.35 -10.21
N ARG A 38 15.32 2.30 -9.33
CA ARG A 38 16.70 2.49 -8.89
C ARG A 38 17.18 1.12 -8.44
N GLU A 39 18.24 0.62 -9.06
CA GLU A 39 18.76 -0.68 -8.68
C GLU A 39 19.12 -0.60 -7.19
N PRO A 40 18.59 -1.52 -6.35
CA PRO A 40 18.74 -1.38 -4.91
C PRO A 40 20.22 -1.40 -4.51
N PRO A 41 20.64 -0.67 -3.46
CA PRO A 41 22.04 -0.50 -3.04
C PRO A 41 22.62 -1.77 -2.35
N VAL A 42 22.38 -2.95 -2.92
CA VAL A 42 22.73 -4.25 -2.35
C VAL A 42 24.12 -4.74 -2.79
N LYS A 43 24.81 -5.47 -1.91
CA LYS A 43 26.13 -6.08 -2.15
C LYS A 43 25.98 -7.28 -3.09
N LYS A 44 26.42 -7.14 -4.35
CA LYS A 44 26.35 -8.20 -5.37
C LYS A 44 27.52 -9.18 -5.34
N ILE A 45 28.56 -8.87 -4.55
CA ILE A 45 29.83 -9.60 -4.54
C ILE A 45 30.12 -10.16 -3.14
N LEU A 46 30.51 -11.43 -3.09
CA LEU A 46 31.17 -12.06 -1.96
C LEU A 46 32.69 -12.08 -2.25
N TYR A 47 33.51 -11.86 -1.23
CA TYR A 47 34.96 -11.99 -1.34
C TYR A 47 35.40 -13.32 -0.71
N TRP A 48 36.43 -13.96 -1.26
CA TRP A 48 36.98 -15.21 -0.73
C TRP A 48 38.50 -15.15 -0.61
N CYS A 49 39.03 -15.44 0.58
CA CYS A 49 40.46 -15.51 0.79
C CYS A 49 40.98 -16.87 0.33
N GLU A 50 41.81 -16.92 -0.71
CA GLU A 50 42.36 -18.18 -1.22
C GLU A 50 43.42 -18.79 -0.28
N GLN A 51 44.16 -17.95 0.46
CA GLN A 51 45.19 -18.42 1.40
C GLN A 51 44.56 -19.07 2.65
N CYS A 52 43.58 -18.40 3.26
CA CYS A 52 42.90 -18.93 4.45
C CYS A 52 41.74 -19.88 4.10
N ASN A 53 41.33 -19.93 2.83
CA ASN A 53 40.14 -20.61 2.32
C ASN A 53 38.83 -20.29 3.08
N ILE A 54 38.53 -19.01 3.23
CA ILE A 54 37.34 -18.52 3.95
C ILE A 54 36.58 -17.44 3.17
N PRO A 55 35.28 -17.23 3.46
CA PRO A 55 34.56 -16.06 2.99
C PRO A 55 34.97 -14.81 3.76
N LEU A 56 34.94 -13.66 3.07
CA LEU A 56 35.26 -12.35 3.62
C LEU A 56 34.09 -11.38 3.49
N LEU A 57 33.87 -10.58 4.54
CA LEU A 57 32.86 -9.51 4.60
C LEU A 57 33.28 -8.26 3.83
N GLY A 58 34.58 -8.11 3.56
CA GLY A 58 35.17 -7.05 2.75
C GLY A 58 36.35 -7.57 1.92
N LYS A 59 36.96 -6.69 1.14
CA LYS A 59 37.98 -7.06 0.14
C LYS A 59 39.25 -7.68 0.73
N ASN A 60 39.61 -7.34 1.96
CA ASN A 60 40.89 -7.75 2.57
C ASN A 60 40.68 -8.73 3.73
N CYS A 61 41.53 -9.75 3.79
CA CYS A 61 41.65 -10.70 4.90
C CYS A 61 42.65 -10.19 5.94
N ALA A 62 42.48 -10.55 7.22
CA ALA A 62 43.46 -10.23 8.25
C ALA A 62 44.82 -10.97 8.08
N CYS A 63 44.89 -12.01 7.23
CA CYS A 63 46.17 -12.62 6.83
C CYS A 63 46.96 -11.77 5.81
N GLY A 64 46.43 -10.64 5.36
CA GLY A 64 47.06 -9.75 4.37
C GLY A 64 46.67 -10.03 2.92
N ALA A 65 45.99 -11.14 2.63
CA ALA A 65 45.52 -11.45 1.28
C ALA A 65 44.32 -10.59 0.85
N VAL A 66 44.29 -10.25 -0.43
CA VAL A 66 43.13 -9.69 -1.11
C VAL A 66 42.21 -10.83 -1.56
N GLY A 67 40.93 -10.74 -1.21
CA GLY A 67 39.95 -11.76 -1.56
C GLY A 67 39.54 -11.73 -3.03
N ARG A 68 39.32 -12.91 -3.61
CA ARG A 68 38.75 -13.08 -4.95
C ARG A 68 37.26 -12.76 -4.95
N ASN A 69 36.79 -12.10 -6.00
CA ASN A 69 35.37 -11.79 -6.20
C ASN A 69 34.58 -13.04 -6.60
N ILE A 70 33.45 -13.24 -5.94
CA ILE A 70 32.44 -14.24 -6.26
C ILE A 70 31.12 -13.51 -6.48
N PRO A 71 30.65 -13.42 -7.73
CA PRO A 71 29.34 -12.86 -8.03
C PRO A 71 28.23 -13.68 -7.36
N LEU A 72 27.34 -13.02 -6.64
CA LEU A 72 26.15 -13.64 -6.06
C LEU A 72 24.98 -13.54 -7.04
N LEU A 73 24.08 -14.52 -6.96
CA LEU A 73 22.82 -14.53 -7.69
C LEU A 73 21.74 -13.80 -6.88
N GLN A 74 20.77 -13.20 -7.57
CA GLN A 74 19.65 -12.50 -6.96
C GLN A 74 18.82 -13.44 -6.06
N PRO A 75 18.43 -13.01 -4.84
CA PRO A 75 18.42 -11.62 -4.34
C PRO A 75 19.72 -11.16 -3.65
N TYR A 76 20.84 -11.83 -3.91
CA TYR A 76 22.16 -11.54 -3.35
C TYR A 76 22.31 -11.81 -1.84
N ASP A 77 21.33 -12.45 -1.19
CA ASP A 77 21.50 -12.97 0.17
C ASP A 77 22.32 -14.27 0.13
N VAL A 78 23.19 -14.40 1.12
CA VAL A 78 24.04 -15.58 1.31
C VAL A 78 24.14 -15.88 2.79
N ARG A 79 24.02 -17.16 3.15
CA ARG A 79 24.11 -17.63 4.55
C ARG A 79 25.04 -18.83 4.67
N PRO A 80 25.60 -19.08 5.86
CA PRO A 80 26.23 -20.36 6.19
C PRO A 80 25.24 -21.53 6.01
N ALA A 81 25.75 -22.66 5.51
CA ALA A 81 25.09 -23.95 5.72
C ALA A 81 25.30 -24.37 7.18
N LEU A 82 24.20 -24.64 7.87
CA LEU A 82 24.22 -25.05 9.29
C LEU A 82 24.17 -26.57 9.42
N ALA A 83 24.09 -27.10 10.64
CA ALA A 83 24.25 -28.54 10.89
C ALA A 83 23.35 -29.43 10.01
N ALA A 84 22.05 -29.14 9.95
CA ALA A 84 21.11 -29.87 9.10
C ALA A 84 21.41 -29.74 7.60
N ASP A 85 21.76 -28.55 7.11
CA ASP A 85 22.13 -28.33 5.70
C ASP A 85 23.39 -29.14 5.34
N MET A 86 24.40 -29.09 6.21
CA MET A 86 25.65 -29.82 6.06
C MET A 86 25.42 -31.33 6.03
N GLY A 87 24.59 -31.84 6.95
CA GLY A 87 24.22 -33.25 6.98
C GLY A 87 23.49 -33.67 5.70
N MET A 88 22.52 -32.87 5.25
CA MET A 88 21.77 -33.14 4.02
C MET A 88 22.66 -33.16 2.78
N ILE A 89 23.51 -32.14 2.58
CA ILE A 89 24.40 -32.05 1.43
C ILE A 89 25.40 -33.20 1.44
N ARG A 90 26.00 -33.51 2.60
CA ARG A 90 26.91 -34.66 2.74
C ARG A 90 26.21 -35.95 2.34
N ASN A 91 25.01 -36.21 2.86
CA ASN A 91 24.27 -37.42 2.52
C ASN A 91 23.98 -37.52 1.01
N LEU A 92 23.50 -36.45 0.39
CA LEU A 92 23.20 -36.43 -1.05
C LEU A 92 24.44 -36.64 -1.92
N VAL A 93 25.56 -35.99 -1.56
CA VAL A 93 26.83 -36.15 -2.27
C VAL A 93 27.37 -37.57 -2.08
N THR A 94 27.35 -38.09 -0.85
CA THR A 94 27.84 -39.43 -0.52
C THR A 94 27.02 -40.53 -1.17
N GLU A 95 25.70 -40.41 -1.15
CA GLU A 95 24.79 -41.34 -1.83
C GLU A 95 25.12 -41.44 -3.31
N ARG A 96 25.38 -40.30 -3.97
CA ARG A 96 25.58 -40.27 -5.42
C ARG A 96 27.00 -40.59 -5.87
N PHE A 97 28.02 -40.17 -5.13
CA PHE A 97 29.41 -40.18 -5.61
C PHE A 97 30.40 -40.91 -4.70
N GLY A 98 29.95 -41.45 -3.56
CA GLY A 98 30.83 -42.11 -2.58
C GLY A 98 31.42 -41.13 -1.58
N ASN A 99 32.45 -41.53 -0.83
CA ASN A 99 32.99 -40.72 0.27
C ASN A 99 33.84 -39.51 -0.19
N ILE A 100 33.17 -38.50 -0.77
CA ILE A 100 33.79 -37.26 -1.23
C ILE A 100 33.92 -36.26 -0.07
N PRO A 101 35.07 -35.59 0.07
CA PRO A 101 35.26 -34.56 1.09
C PRO A 101 34.38 -33.33 0.80
N VAL A 102 33.39 -33.10 1.68
CA VAL A 102 32.58 -31.87 1.69
C VAL A 102 33.24 -30.87 2.65
N PRO A 103 33.67 -29.67 2.17
CA PRO A 103 34.34 -28.67 3.00
C PRO A 103 33.54 -28.26 4.24
N LYS A 104 34.23 -27.91 5.33
CA LYS A 104 33.58 -27.46 6.58
C LYS A 104 32.82 -26.15 6.44
N ILE A 105 33.26 -25.27 5.54
CA ILE A 105 32.59 -24.01 5.22
C ILE A 105 31.87 -24.15 3.88
N LEU A 106 30.54 -24.21 3.97
CA LEU A 106 29.64 -24.04 2.83
C LEU A 106 28.79 -22.79 3.02
N LEU A 107 28.57 -22.08 1.92
CA LEU A 107 27.63 -20.97 1.83
C LEU A 107 26.49 -21.34 0.90
N LEU A 108 25.28 -20.93 1.27
CA LEU A 108 24.07 -21.07 0.48
C LEU A 108 23.66 -19.69 -0.02
N ASN A 109 23.79 -19.46 -1.32
CA ASN A 109 23.29 -18.28 -1.99
C ASN A 109 21.90 -18.58 -2.57
N LYS A 110 20.90 -17.92 -2.02
CA LYS A 110 19.49 -18.13 -2.35
C LYS A 110 19.19 -17.73 -3.79
N THR A 111 18.40 -18.55 -4.49
CA THR A 111 17.98 -18.28 -5.87
C THR A 111 16.48 -18.54 -6.07
N GLY A 112 15.94 -18.12 -7.22
CA GLY A 112 14.53 -18.36 -7.56
C GLY A 112 14.26 -19.78 -8.07
N GLY A 113 13.61 -20.63 -7.27
CA GLY A 113 13.21 -22.00 -7.59
C GLY A 113 11.69 -22.22 -7.72
N LEU A 114 11.26 -23.48 -7.88
CA LEU A 114 9.87 -23.90 -7.62
C LEU A 114 9.56 -23.84 -6.11
N ASP A 115 10.51 -24.33 -5.32
CA ASP A 115 10.54 -24.23 -3.86
C ASP A 115 11.97 -23.85 -3.44
N ARG A 116 12.67 -24.66 -2.65
CA ARG A 116 14.08 -24.42 -2.30
C ARG A 116 15.01 -24.57 -3.50
N ALA A 117 15.86 -23.57 -3.73
CA ALA A 117 16.91 -23.58 -4.73
C ALA A 117 18.08 -22.69 -4.29
N ASP A 118 19.17 -23.32 -3.86
CA ASP A 118 20.36 -22.65 -3.34
C ASP A 118 21.58 -23.02 -4.17
N LEU A 119 22.32 -22.00 -4.62
CA LEU A 119 23.68 -22.18 -5.11
C LEU A 119 24.59 -22.41 -3.90
N VAL A 120 25.21 -23.58 -3.84
CA VAL A 120 26.19 -23.93 -2.81
C VAL A 120 27.56 -23.43 -3.25
N ILE A 121 28.20 -22.62 -2.43
CA ILE A 121 29.54 -22.07 -2.65
C ILE A 121 30.49 -22.71 -1.63
N ALA A 122 31.59 -23.27 -2.12
CA ALA A 122 32.63 -23.91 -1.32
C ALA A 122 33.99 -23.64 -1.95
N ASN A 123 35.05 -23.50 -1.14
CA ASN A 123 36.41 -23.22 -1.61
C ASN A 123 36.52 -21.99 -2.54
N GLY A 124 35.56 -21.07 -2.44
CA GLY A 124 35.44 -19.90 -3.30
C GLY A 124 34.88 -20.16 -4.69
N TYR A 125 34.36 -21.36 -4.96
CA TYR A 125 33.79 -21.75 -6.24
C TYR A 125 32.34 -22.18 -6.07
N ARG A 126 31.61 -22.21 -7.19
CA ARG A 126 30.30 -22.87 -7.24
C ARG A 126 30.54 -24.36 -7.02
N PHE A 127 29.99 -24.88 -5.95
CA PHE A 127 30.15 -26.28 -5.58
C PHE A 127 29.02 -27.14 -6.15
N GLY A 128 27.80 -26.60 -6.15
CA GLY A 128 26.64 -27.27 -6.72
C GLY A 128 25.35 -26.53 -6.44
N TRP A 129 24.24 -27.15 -6.78
CA TRP A 129 22.90 -26.62 -6.58
C TRP A 129 22.10 -27.57 -5.70
N LEU A 130 21.64 -27.07 -4.55
CA LEU A 130 20.70 -27.77 -3.69
C LEU A 130 19.28 -27.34 -4.09
N THR A 131 18.46 -28.30 -4.51
CA THR A 131 17.07 -28.04 -4.92
C THR A 131 16.10 -28.98 -4.23
N PHE A 132 14.84 -28.55 -4.08
CA PHE A 132 13.75 -29.39 -3.60
C PHE A 132 12.65 -29.48 -4.65
N ASP A 133 12.22 -30.70 -4.94
CA ASP A 133 11.07 -30.97 -5.80
C ASP A 133 9.80 -31.11 -4.94
N PRO A 134 8.82 -30.20 -5.06
CA PRO A 134 7.59 -30.25 -4.26
C PRO A 134 6.62 -31.37 -4.66
N VAL A 135 6.77 -31.99 -5.83
CA VAL A 135 5.95 -33.12 -6.27
C VAL A 135 6.50 -34.42 -5.70
N ASP A 136 7.80 -34.67 -5.89
CA ASP A 136 8.47 -35.87 -5.41
C ASP A 136 8.81 -35.80 -3.90
N ARG A 137 8.76 -34.59 -3.32
CA ARG A 137 9.16 -34.25 -1.94
C ARG A 137 10.58 -34.70 -1.61
N LYS A 138 11.50 -34.54 -2.56
CA LYS A 138 12.91 -34.95 -2.45
C LYS A 138 13.85 -33.79 -2.70
N HIS A 139 14.93 -33.78 -1.93
CA HIS A 139 16.08 -32.91 -2.19
C HIS A 139 16.97 -33.55 -3.27
N ARG A 140 17.56 -32.70 -4.10
CA ARG A 140 18.55 -33.08 -5.11
C ARG A 140 19.76 -32.16 -5.00
N PHE A 141 20.94 -32.72 -5.18
CA PHE A 141 22.19 -31.97 -5.20
C PHE A 141 22.91 -32.17 -6.54
N ASP A 142 22.97 -31.09 -7.31
CA ASP A 142 23.58 -31.09 -8.64
C ASP A 142 24.98 -30.49 -8.56
N LEU A 143 26.02 -31.30 -8.75
CA LEU A 143 27.40 -30.82 -8.75
C LEU A 143 27.64 -29.77 -9.84
N ALA A 144 28.35 -28.71 -9.46
CA ALA A 144 28.85 -27.73 -10.39
C ALA A 144 30.21 -28.20 -10.94
N PRO A 145 30.53 -27.97 -12.21
CA PRO A 145 31.82 -28.33 -12.79
C PRO A 145 33.03 -27.76 -12.05
N GLU A 146 32.89 -26.56 -11.47
CA GLU A 146 33.94 -25.90 -10.70
C GLU A 146 34.28 -26.64 -9.38
N SER A 147 33.45 -27.60 -8.97
CA SER A 147 33.74 -28.49 -7.83
C SER A 147 34.68 -29.65 -8.18
N LEU A 148 34.74 -30.06 -9.45
CA LEU A 148 35.47 -31.24 -9.91
C LEU A 148 36.94 -31.26 -9.45
N PRO A 149 37.72 -30.16 -9.52
CA PRO A 149 39.09 -30.12 -9.01
C PRO A 149 39.27 -30.65 -7.58
N PHE A 150 38.25 -30.51 -6.73
CA PHE A 150 38.33 -30.87 -5.31
C PHE A 150 37.82 -32.28 -5.01
N ILE A 151 37.11 -32.91 -5.95
CA ILE A 151 36.33 -34.12 -5.67
C ILE A 151 36.66 -35.30 -6.59
N ILE A 152 37.20 -35.09 -7.80
CA ILE A 152 37.41 -36.19 -8.77
C ILE A 152 38.36 -37.26 -8.25
N GLY A 153 39.35 -36.91 -7.42
CA GLY A 153 40.28 -37.87 -6.82
C GLY A 153 39.68 -38.71 -5.69
N HIS A 154 38.44 -38.42 -5.29
CA HIS A 154 37.73 -39.08 -4.18
C HIS A 154 36.41 -39.72 -4.61
N ALA A 155 35.98 -39.52 -5.86
CA ALA A 155 34.72 -40.05 -6.35
C ALA A 155 34.85 -41.56 -6.62
N GLU A 156 34.06 -42.36 -5.91
CA GLU A 156 34.08 -43.83 -5.99
C GLU A 156 33.02 -44.36 -6.96
N ARG A 157 31.95 -43.59 -7.17
CA ARG A 157 30.81 -43.95 -8.03
C ARG A 157 30.20 -42.71 -8.69
N GLY A 158 29.18 -42.91 -9.53
CA GLY A 158 28.51 -41.82 -10.24
C GLY A 158 29.35 -41.19 -11.36
N ILE A 159 30.39 -41.91 -11.83
CA ILE A 159 31.22 -41.54 -12.98
C ILE A 159 30.80 -42.38 -14.19
N ILE A 160 30.50 -41.73 -15.31
CA ILE A 160 30.24 -42.38 -16.59
C ILE A 160 31.43 -42.12 -17.52
N ASP A 161 32.13 -43.18 -17.90
CA ASP A 161 33.13 -43.14 -18.96
C ASP A 161 32.43 -43.16 -20.32
N LEU A 162 32.43 -42.01 -21.01
CA LEU A 162 31.73 -41.86 -22.28
C LEU A 162 32.31 -42.74 -23.38
N GLU A 163 33.63 -42.86 -23.48
CA GLU A 163 34.25 -43.64 -24.56
C GLU A 163 33.91 -45.12 -24.41
N ALA A 164 33.90 -45.63 -23.17
CA ALA A 164 33.45 -46.98 -22.86
C ALA A 164 31.95 -47.19 -23.06
N THR A 165 31.13 -46.15 -22.87
CA THR A 165 29.66 -46.28 -22.88
C THR A 165 29.05 -46.12 -24.28
N VAL A 166 29.55 -45.19 -25.10
CA VAL A 166 28.94 -44.82 -26.39
C VAL A 166 29.87 -45.04 -27.59
N GLY A 167 31.10 -45.48 -27.34
CA GLY A 167 32.11 -45.79 -28.35
C GLY A 167 32.98 -44.60 -28.76
N PRO A 168 34.17 -44.88 -29.34
CA PRO A 168 35.16 -43.85 -29.71
C PRO A 168 34.72 -42.96 -30.88
N ASP A 169 33.84 -43.44 -31.77
CA ASP A 169 33.39 -42.68 -32.94
C ASP A 169 32.34 -41.61 -32.58
N ALA A 170 31.42 -41.94 -31.67
CA ALA A 170 30.39 -41.02 -31.19
C ALA A 170 30.96 -39.90 -30.30
N THR A 171 32.17 -40.07 -29.76
CA THR A 171 32.85 -39.11 -28.89
C THR A 171 33.86 -38.21 -29.61
N ARG A 172 33.93 -38.24 -30.95
CA ARG A 172 34.78 -37.33 -31.74
C ARG A 172 34.25 -35.88 -31.73
N GLY A 173 35.17 -34.91 -31.57
CA GLY A 173 34.89 -33.48 -31.62
C GLY A 173 34.33 -32.89 -30.31
N ARG A 174 33.64 -31.74 -30.39
CA ARG A 174 33.04 -31.07 -29.23
C ARG A 174 31.81 -31.87 -28.75
N ILE A 175 31.81 -32.34 -27.51
CA ILE A 175 30.73 -33.17 -26.95
C ILE A 175 29.86 -32.47 -25.89
N GLY A 176 30.27 -31.32 -25.36
CA GLY A 176 29.44 -30.53 -24.46
C GLY A 176 28.11 -30.15 -25.13
N GLY A 177 27.00 -30.38 -24.43
CA GLY A 177 25.63 -30.19 -24.92
C GLY A 177 25.00 -31.39 -25.63
N LYS A 178 25.78 -32.41 -26.02
CA LYS A 178 25.27 -33.59 -26.75
C LYS A 178 24.53 -34.56 -25.83
N LYS A 179 23.60 -35.31 -26.42
CA LYS A 179 22.80 -36.36 -25.77
C LYS A 179 23.15 -37.71 -26.40
N PHE A 180 23.38 -38.73 -25.58
CA PHE A 180 23.72 -40.08 -26.02
C PHE A 180 22.82 -41.11 -25.32
N ALA A 181 22.48 -42.20 -26.00
CA ALA A 181 21.81 -43.34 -25.38
C ALA A 181 22.82 -44.13 -24.55
N ILE A 182 22.38 -44.65 -23.39
CA ILE A 182 23.20 -45.51 -22.53
C ILE A 182 22.57 -46.90 -22.43
N GLY A 183 23.37 -47.95 -22.59
CA GLY A 183 22.89 -49.33 -22.70
C GLY A 183 22.67 -50.05 -21.37
N SER A 184 23.13 -49.49 -20.24
CA SER A 184 22.97 -50.08 -18.90
C SER A 184 22.09 -49.18 -18.01
N PRO A 185 21.29 -49.77 -17.10
CA PRO A 185 20.48 -48.99 -16.17
C PRO A 185 21.39 -48.18 -15.24
N GLN A 186 21.41 -46.88 -15.44
CA GLN A 186 22.07 -45.91 -14.57
C GLN A 186 21.00 -45.15 -13.80
N GLN A 187 21.30 -44.81 -12.54
CA GLN A 187 20.39 -44.00 -11.74
C GLN A 187 20.24 -42.62 -12.39
N ASP A 188 18.99 -42.21 -12.68
CA ASP A 188 18.69 -40.86 -13.16
C ASP A 188 19.28 -39.79 -12.22
N GLY A 189 19.69 -38.66 -12.77
CA GLY A 189 20.31 -37.55 -12.04
C GLY A 189 21.69 -37.14 -12.57
N ILE A 190 22.39 -36.29 -11.82
CA ILE A 190 23.70 -35.77 -12.22
C ILE A 190 24.80 -36.83 -12.07
N VAL A 191 25.72 -36.84 -13.03
CA VAL A 191 26.88 -37.74 -13.06
C VAL A 191 28.14 -36.94 -13.38
N ILE A 192 29.28 -37.46 -12.93
CA ILE A 192 30.58 -37.04 -13.43
C ILE A 192 30.81 -37.75 -14.77
N VAL A 193 31.26 -37.01 -15.75
CA VAL A 193 31.51 -37.52 -17.10
C VAL A 193 33.01 -37.60 -17.30
N ARG A 194 33.51 -38.78 -17.66
CA ARG A 194 34.92 -38.99 -18.01
C ARG A 194 35.03 -39.26 -19.50
N LEU A 195 35.99 -38.60 -20.15
CA LEU A 195 36.43 -38.92 -21.51
C LEU A 195 37.96 -38.87 -21.52
N ARG A 196 38.61 -40.03 -21.48
CA ARG A 196 40.07 -40.16 -21.38
C ARG A 196 40.61 -39.45 -20.13
N ASN A 197 41.35 -38.35 -20.31
CA ASN A 197 41.90 -37.50 -19.25
C ASN A 197 41.05 -36.24 -18.97
N LYS A 198 39.87 -36.13 -19.59
CA LYS A 198 38.95 -35.01 -19.38
C LYS A 198 37.80 -35.42 -18.47
N TYR A 199 37.40 -34.49 -17.61
CA TYR A 199 36.29 -34.64 -16.68
C TYR A 199 35.27 -33.52 -16.87
N GLY A 200 34.03 -33.82 -16.52
CA GLY A 200 32.90 -32.93 -16.75
C GLY A 200 31.68 -33.32 -15.94
N THR A 201 30.57 -32.63 -16.17
CA THR A 201 29.28 -32.96 -15.57
C THR A 201 28.26 -33.32 -16.65
N GLY A 202 27.35 -34.22 -16.31
CA GLY A 202 26.26 -34.64 -17.18
C GLY A 202 25.00 -34.95 -16.37
N SER A 203 23.89 -35.14 -17.08
CA SER A 203 22.62 -35.57 -16.49
C SER A 203 22.12 -36.82 -17.20
N VAL A 204 21.81 -37.87 -16.43
CA VAL A 204 21.13 -39.06 -16.91
C VAL A 204 19.62 -38.91 -16.70
N SER A 205 18.84 -39.16 -17.74
CA SER A 205 17.39 -39.25 -17.64
C SER A 205 16.84 -40.17 -18.73
N ALA A 206 15.94 -41.08 -18.34
CA ALA A 206 15.22 -41.97 -19.24
C ALA A 206 16.13 -42.77 -20.21
N GLY A 207 17.26 -43.29 -19.69
CA GLY A 207 18.20 -44.09 -20.50
C GLY A 207 19.08 -43.27 -21.46
N PHE A 208 19.15 -41.95 -21.27
CA PHE A 208 20.06 -41.08 -22.01
C PHE A 208 20.95 -40.26 -21.08
N ILE A 209 22.20 -40.04 -21.49
CA ILE A 209 23.10 -39.09 -20.87
C ILE A 209 23.20 -37.82 -21.71
N ARG A 210 22.98 -36.66 -21.08
CA ARG A 210 23.28 -35.35 -21.66
C ARG A 210 24.52 -34.78 -21.01
N VAL A 211 25.58 -34.59 -21.79
CA VAL A 211 26.83 -33.98 -21.33
C VAL A 211 26.61 -32.47 -21.22
N LYS A 212 26.81 -31.86 -20.06
CA LYS A 212 26.71 -30.41 -19.91
C LYS A 212 27.99 -29.76 -20.42
N GLU A 213 29.11 -30.12 -19.81
CA GLU A 213 30.44 -29.64 -20.17
C GLU A 213 31.50 -30.66 -19.80
N ILE A 214 32.65 -30.59 -20.47
CA ILE A 214 33.80 -31.47 -20.24
C ILE A 214 35.10 -30.75 -20.62
N GLY A 215 36.14 -30.93 -19.82
CA GLY A 215 37.43 -30.28 -19.99
C GLY A 215 38.54 -31.00 -19.23
N ILE A 216 39.77 -30.49 -19.35
CA ILE A 216 40.86 -30.97 -18.49
C ILE A 216 40.61 -30.42 -17.09
N VAL A 217 40.66 -31.28 -16.08
CA VAL A 217 40.46 -30.91 -14.68
C VAL A 217 41.71 -31.31 -13.89
N GLU A 218 42.39 -30.32 -13.32
CA GLU A 218 43.52 -30.53 -12.43
C GLU A 218 43.04 -30.62 -10.98
N GLN A 219 43.51 -31.62 -10.24
CA GLN A 219 43.14 -31.82 -8.84
C GLN A 219 43.75 -30.72 -7.96
N LYS A 220 42.95 -30.17 -7.04
CA LYS A 220 43.35 -29.11 -6.12
C LYS A 220 43.12 -29.53 -4.67
N THR A 221 44.11 -29.26 -3.83
CA THR A 221 44.02 -29.38 -2.38
C THR A 221 44.14 -27.99 -1.76
N VAL A 222 43.23 -27.66 -0.86
CA VAL A 222 43.16 -26.35 -0.17
C VAL A 222 42.98 -26.56 1.33
N PRO A 223 43.32 -25.57 2.17
CA PRO A 223 43.02 -25.63 3.61
C PRO A 223 41.51 -25.83 3.87
N ASP A 224 41.13 -26.59 4.91
CA ASP A 224 39.73 -26.80 5.30
C ASP A 224 39.43 -26.23 6.71
N PRO A 225 39.33 -24.89 6.82
CA PRO A 225 39.18 -24.19 8.09
C PRO A 225 37.77 -24.34 8.68
N GLY A 226 37.65 -24.13 9.99
CA GLY A 226 36.36 -23.95 10.65
C GLY A 226 35.86 -22.50 10.59
N TRP A 227 34.59 -22.30 10.99
CA TRP A 227 33.99 -20.97 11.11
C TRP A 227 34.70 -20.08 12.14
N ASP A 228 35.39 -20.65 13.13
CA ASP A 228 36.20 -19.92 14.10
C ASP A 228 37.33 -19.11 13.43
N ILE A 229 37.96 -19.68 12.39
CA ILE A 229 38.98 -19.00 11.58
C ILE A 229 38.31 -17.90 10.76
N ALA A 230 37.18 -18.18 10.11
CA ALA A 230 36.45 -17.19 9.32
C ALA A 230 36.05 -15.97 10.17
N VAL A 231 35.54 -16.18 11.38
CA VAL A 231 35.24 -15.13 12.35
C VAL A 231 36.49 -14.33 12.72
N ARG A 232 37.59 -15.02 13.08
CA ARG A 232 38.85 -14.39 13.48
C ARG A 232 39.41 -13.48 12.39
N GLN A 233 39.41 -13.95 11.15
CA GLN A 233 39.95 -13.22 10.00
C GLN A 233 39.05 -12.06 9.54
N ASN A 234 37.74 -12.11 9.83
CA ASN A 234 36.80 -11.03 9.54
C ASN A 234 36.61 -10.04 10.71
N ARG A 235 37.34 -10.18 11.82
CA ARG A 235 37.14 -9.41 13.05
C ARG A 235 37.15 -7.89 12.84
N PHE A 236 38.00 -7.37 11.95
CA PHE A 236 38.03 -5.94 11.63
C PHE A 236 36.70 -5.47 11.01
N HIS A 237 36.18 -6.20 10.03
CA HIS A 237 34.91 -5.87 9.36
C HIS A 237 33.73 -5.98 10.33
N LEU A 238 33.73 -7.02 11.18
CA LEU A 238 32.70 -7.22 12.20
C LEU A 238 32.65 -6.07 13.23
N LYS A 239 33.80 -5.58 13.69
CA LYS A 239 33.87 -4.39 14.56
C LYS A 239 33.29 -3.14 13.89
N ASN A 240 33.50 -2.98 12.58
CA ASN A 240 32.94 -1.84 11.83
C ASN A 240 31.43 -1.95 11.72
N LEU A 241 30.91 -3.13 11.39
CA LEU A 241 29.48 -3.40 11.32
C LEU A 241 28.79 -3.10 12.66
N GLU A 242 29.33 -3.63 13.77
CA GLU A 242 28.85 -3.38 15.13
C GLU A 242 28.82 -1.89 15.46
N ARG A 243 29.94 -1.19 15.25
CA ARG A 243 30.06 0.24 15.55
C ARG A 243 29.07 1.09 14.76
N ASN A 244 28.85 0.77 13.48
CA ASN A 244 27.90 1.50 12.65
C ASN A 244 26.45 1.25 13.09
N ALA A 245 26.10 0.01 13.40
CA ALA A 245 24.76 -0.33 13.90
C ALA A 245 24.47 0.32 15.26
N ILE A 246 25.41 0.27 16.21
CA ILE A 246 25.28 0.95 17.51
C ILE A 246 25.15 2.46 17.33
N ARG A 247 25.91 3.07 16.41
CA ARG A 247 25.81 4.50 16.12
C ARG A 247 24.42 4.86 15.60
N SER A 248 23.88 4.07 14.66
CA SER A 248 22.53 4.27 14.13
C SER A 248 21.48 4.16 15.23
N ILE A 249 21.58 3.17 16.11
CA ILE A 249 20.68 3.04 17.27
C ILE A 249 20.76 4.28 18.17
N ARG A 250 21.97 4.69 18.57
CA ARG A 250 22.16 5.86 19.45
C ARG A 250 21.70 7.16 18.82
N HIS A 251 21.76 7.26 17.50
CA HIS A 251 21.30 8.45 16.79
C HIS A 251 19.79 8.64 16.92
N HIS A 252 19.03 7.54 16.94
CA HIS A 252 17.57 7.57 16.88
C HIS A 252 16.85 7.18 18.16
N MET A 253 17.56 6.60 19.15
CA MET A 253 16.90 6.08 20.37
C MET A 253 16.23 7.15 21.24
N GLU A 254 16.53 8.43 21.01
CA GLU A 254 15.93 9.58 21.71
C GLU A 254 14.87 10.30 20.86
N ASP A 255 14.57 9.83 19.64
CA ASP A 255 13.57 10.45 18.75
C ASP A 255 12.13 10.31 19.28
N ARG A 256 11.93 9.47 20.30
CA ARG A 256 10.68 9.26 21.04
C ARG A 256 10.97 9.02 22.54
N PRO A 257 9.99 9.22 23.44
CA PRO A 257 10.17 9.08 24.88
C PRO A 257 10.59 7.69 25.37
N THR A 258 10.23 6.64 24.63
CA THR A 258 10.59 5.25 24.96
C THR A 258 11.32 4.58 23.81
N VAL A 259 12.15 3.60 24.12
CA VAL A 259 12.88 2.84 23.11
C VAL A 259 12.89 1.36 23.48
N ASN A 260 12.57 0.51 22.51
CA ASN A 260 12.49 -0.93 22.71
C ASN A 260 13.03 -1.69 21.49
N VAL A 261 13.19 -3.00 21.65
CA VAL A 261 13.55 -3.92 20.58
C VAL A 261 12.37 -4.81 20.24
N SER A 262 12.00 -4.84 18.95
CA SER A 262 11.08 -5.87 18.43
C SER A 262 11.86 -7.16 18.25
N PHE A 263 11.62 -8.12 19.14
CA PHE A 263 12.28 -9.41 19.13
C PHE A 263 11.37 -10.49 18.55
N SER A 264 11.90 -11.28 17.63
CA SER A 264 11.16 -12.36 16.97
C SER A 264 11.71 -13.76 17.28
N GLY A 265 12.81 -13.85 18.04
CA GLY A 265 13.52 -15.11 18.28
C GLY A 265 14.39 -15.59 17.11
N GLY A 266 14.44 -14.86 15.99
CA GLY A 266 15.30 -15.16 14.85
C GLY A 266 16.72 -14.57 14.99
N LYS A 267 17.63 -14.96 14.08
CA LYS A 267 19.02 -14.49 14.04
C LYS A 267 19.13 -12.96 13.97
N ASP A 268 18.26 -12.33 13.17
CA ASP A 268 18.35 -10.89 12.88
C ASP A 268 17.94 -10.08 14.11
N SER A 269 16.83 -10.46 14.76
CA SER A 269 16.39 -9.86 16.03
C SER A 269 17.33 -10.19 17.19
N THR A 270 18.00 -11.35 17.17
CA THR A 270 19.06 -11.70 18.15
C THR A 270 20.28 -10.80 18.02
N ALA A 271 20.74 -10.54 16.80
CA ALA A 271 21.84 -9.61 16.56
C ALA A 271 21.45 -8.18 16.97
N VAL A 272 20.27 -7.73 16.59
CA VAL A 272 19.74 -6.41 16.96
C VAL A 272 19.59 -6.26 18.46
N LEU A 273 19.05 -7.25 19.17
CA LEU A 273 18.93 -7.20 20.64
C LEU A 273 20.28 -6.99 21.31
N ASN A 274 21.31 -7.71 20.86
CA ASN A 274 22.65 -7.52 21.41
C ASN A 274 23.23 -6.13 21.08
N LEU A 275 23.05 -5.64 19.86
CA LEU A 275 23.50 -4.31 19.44
C LEU A 275 22.78 -3.21 20.23
N ALA A 276 21.47 -3.36 20.43
CA ALA A 276 20.63 -2.45 21.20
C ALA A 276 21.05 -2.40 22.69
N ARG A 277 21.29 -3.55 23.32
CA ARG A 277 21.82 -3.62 24.69
C ARG A 277 23.17 -2.92 24.83
N LYS A 278 24.07 -3.07 23.85
CA LYS A 278 25.34 -2.32 23.81
C LYS A 278 25.17 -0.82 23.56
N ALA A 279 24.09 -0.42 22.88
CA ALA A 279 23.75 0.97 22.66
C ALA A 279 23.15 1.63 23.91
N GLY A 280 22.56 0.86 24.81
CA GLY A 280 21.89 1.32 26.05
C GLY A 280 20.41 0.96 26.15
N VAL A 281 19.87 0.24 25.15
CA VAL A 281 18.46 -0.13 25.08
C VAL A 281 18.25 -1.55 25.61
N ASN A 282 17.54 -1.68 26.72
CA ASN A 282 17.31 -2.96 27.39
C ASN A 282 15.91 -3.52 27.17
N ASP A 283 14.92 -2.65 26.96
CA ASP A 283 13.53 -3.06 26.78
C ASP A 283 13.37 -3.78 25.46
N ALA A 284 12.71 -4.94 25.51
CA ALA A 284 12.45 -5.77 24.35
C ALA A 284 11.16 -6.52 24.55
N PHE A 285 10.41 -6.69 23.47
CA PHE A 285 9.16 -7.43 23.48
C PHE A 285 9.11 -8.46 22.35
N PHE A 286 8.37 -9.53 22.59
CA PHE A 286 8.06 -10.58 21.64
C PHE A 286 6.54 -10.75 21.56
N ILE A 287 6.00 -10.76 20.35
CA ILE A 287 4.56 -11.01 20.15
C ILE A 287 4.36 -12.49 19.91
N ASP A 288 3.73 -13.15 20.87
CA ASP A 288 3.30 -14.53 20.74
C ASP A 288 1.99 -14.57 19.95
N THR A 289 2.01 -15.29 18.84
CA THR A 289 0.83 -15.48 17.99
C THR A 289 -0.05 -16.66 18.43
N GLY A 290 0.38 -17.43 19.43
CA GLY A 290 -0.19 -18.73 19.78
C GLY A 290 0.17 -19.84 18.79
N LEU A 291 1.03 -19.55 17.80
CA LEU A 291 1.49 -20.47 16.76
C LEU A 291 3.02 -20.53 16.68
N GLU A 292 3.71 -20.14 17.74
CA GLU A 292 5.17 -20.15 17.77
C GLU A 292 5.70 -21.57 18.08
N PHE A 293 6.93 -21.84 17.67
CA PHE A 293 7.60 -23.09 18.06
C PHE A 293 7.88 -23.11 19.56
N PRO A 294 7.73 -24.25 20.25
CA PRO A 294 8.14 -24.38 21.66
C PRO A 294 9.56 -23.90 21.91
N GLU A 295 10.50 -24.31 21.04
CA GLU A 295 11.91 -23.92 21.10
C GLU A 295 12.11 -22.41 20.94
N THR A 296 11.26 -21.76 20.13
CA THR A 296 11.32 -20.31 19.95
C THR A 296 10.81 -19.60 21.19
N VAL A 297 9.70 -20.08 21.78
CA VAL A 297 9.16 -19.52 23.03
C VAL A 297 10.17 -19.70 24.17
N GLU A 298 10.79 -20.86 24.30
CA GLU A 298 11.85 -21.12 25.28
C GLU A 298 13.07 -20.22 25.05
N PHE A 299 13.51 -20.09 23.79
CA PHE A 299 14.61 -19.21 23.43
C PHE A 299 14.31 -17.75 23.80
N VAL A 300 13.11 -17.25 23.50
CA VAL A 300 12.65 -15.89 23.87
C VAL A 300 12.66 -15.72 25.39
N LYS A 301 12.11 -16.67 26.15
CA LYS A 301 12.11 -16.64 27.62
C LYS A 301 13.52 -16.58 28.20
N ALA A 302 14.45 -17.37 27.66
CA ALA A 302 15.85 -17.39 28.09
C ALA A 302 16.57 -16.04 27.86
N GLN A 303 16.07 -15.18 26.98
CA GLN A 303 16.62 -13.84 26.77
C GLN A 303 16.05 -12.78 27.73
N GLY A 304 15.08 -13.13 28.58
CA GLY A 304 14.43 -12.19 29.52
C GLY A 304 13.57 -11.14 28.83
N ILE A 305 12.85 -11.53 27.78
CA ILE A 305 12.08 -10.63 26.92
C ILE A 305 10.61 -10.67 27.32
N GLU A 306 9.93 -9.52 27.31
CA GLU A 306 8.50 -9.46 27.60
C GLU A 306 7.69 -10.18 26.50
N ILE A 307 6.80 -11.06 26.91
CA ILE A 307 5.92 -11.79 25.97
C ILE A 307 4.55 -11.13 25.95
N VAL A 308 4.20 -10.58 24.80
CA VAL A 308 2.87 -10.04 24.50
C VAL A 308 2.00 -11.19 23.99
N LEU A 309 0.97 -11.52 24.77
CA LEU A 309 0.10 -12.67 24.48
C LEU A 309 -0.88 -12.39 23.33
N PRO A 310 -1.33 -13.43 22.61
CA PRO A 310 -2.31 -13.27 21.54
C PRO A 310 -3.67 -12.84 22.11
N VAL A 311 -4.41 -12.03 21.34
CA VAL A 311 -5.75 -11.56 21.69
C VAL A 311 -6.86 -12.17 20.81
N ALA A 312 -6.50 -13.16 20.00
CA ALA A 312 -7.40 -13.87 19.11
C ALA A 312 -6.93 -15.32 18.91
N ASP A 313 -7.88 -16.22 18.67
CA ASP A 313 -7.61 -17.63 18.41
C ASP A 313 -7.46 -17.89 16.90
N PHE A 314 -6.31 -18.43 16.49
CA PHE A 314 -6.05 -18.73 15.08
C PHE A 314 -7.02 -19.78 14.51
N TRP A 315 -7.30 -20.84 15.27
CA TRP A 315 -8.08 -21.98 14.81
C TRP A 315 -9.56 -21.65 14.65
N GLN A 316 -10.09 -20.73 15.45
CA GLN A 316 -11.41 -20.14 15.20
C GLN A 316 -11.42 -19.25 13.96
N ALA A 317 -10.38 -18.42 13.79
CA ALA A 317 -10.31 -17.49 12.68
C ALA A 317 -10.13 -18.19 11.32
N VAL A 318 -9.30 -19.24 11.25
CA VAL A 318 -8.98 -19.95 10.01
C VAL A 318 -10.18 -20.70 9.42
N VAL A 319 -11.12 -21.18 10.25
CA VAL A 319 -12.37 -21.80 9.79
C VAL A 319 -13.18 -20.82 8.94
N LYS A 320 -13.23 -19.54 9.34
CA LYS A 320 -13.96 -18.49 8.62
C LYS A 320 -13.15 -17.92 7.45
N ALA A 321 -11.86 -17.65 7.67
CA ALA A 321 -11.01 -16.95 6.71
C ALA A 321 -10.41 -17.87 5.62
N GLY A 322 -10.37 -19.19 5.86
CA GLY A 322 -9.63 -20.14 5.04
C GLY A 322 -8.12 -20.09 5.31
N PRO A 323 -7.33 -20.96 4.66
CA PRO A 323 -5.90 -21.04 4.88
C PRO A 323 -5.19 -19.72 4.53
N PRO A 324 -4.27 -19.22 5.38
CA PRO A 324 -3.48 -18.04 5.05
C PRO A 324 -2.45 -18.38 3.96
N GLY A 325 -2.14 -17.41 3.09
CA GLY A 325 -1.17 -17.54 1.99
C GLY A 325 0.03 -16.61 2.13
N LYS A 326 1.10 -16.86 1.34
CA LYS A 326 2.31 -16.01 1.26
C LYS A 326 1.99 -14.60 0.79
N ASP A 327 1.01 -14.49 -0.12
CA ASP A 327 0.43 -13.29 -0.72
C ASP A 327 -0.81 -12.77 0.02
N HIS A 328 -1.35 -13.54 0.97
CA HIS A 328 -2.54 -13.16 1.75
C HIS A 328 -2.43 -13.61 3.21
N ARG A 329 -1.60 -12.89 3.98
CA ARG A 329 -1.28 -13.19 5.39
C ARG A 329 -2.26 -12.55 6.38
N TRP A 330 -3.55 -12.85 6.27
CA TRP A 330 -4.58 -12.27 7.16
C TRP A 330 -4.29 -12.55 8.64
N CYS A 331 -3.66 -13.69 8.96
CA CYS A 331 -3.31 -14.08 10.32
C CYS A 331 -2.32 -13.11 10.99
N CYS A 332 -1.39 -12.48 10.25
CA CYS A 332 -0.47 -11.49 10.83
C CYS A 332 -1.22 -10.24 11.31
N LYS A 333 -2.25 -9.80 10.58
CA LYS A 333 -3.07 -8.65 10.99
C LYS A 333 -3.79 -8.93 12.31
N LEU A 334 -4.31 -10.15 12.45
CA LEU A 334 -5.07 -10.56 13.63
C LEU A 334 -4.18 -10.88 14.84
N LEU A 335 -3.12 -11.67 14.63
CA LEU A 335 -2.34 -12.29 15.70
C LEU A 335 -1.04 -11.54 16.02
N LYS A 336 -0.56 -10.64 15.15
CA LYS A 336 0.64 -9.81 15.41
C LYS A 336 0.32 -8.34 15.57
N LEU A 337 -0.34 -7.73 14.57
CA LEU A 337 -0.56 -6.29 14.57
C LEU A 337 -1.52 -5.84 15.68
N ARG A 338 -2.58 -6.62 15.96
CA ARG A 338 -3.52 -6.27 17.02
C ARG A 338 -2.90 -6.34 18.42
N PRO A 339 -2.22 -7.43 18.85
CA PRO A 339 -1.46 -7.41 20.11
C PRO A 339 -0.39 -6.31 20.16
N LEU A 340 0.30 -6.06 19.04
CA LEU A 340 1.29 -4.98 18.96
C LEU A 340 0.65 -3.61 19.25
N LYS A 341 -0.50 -3.30 18.64
CA LYS A 341 -1.20 -2.04 18.87
C LYS A 341 -1.56 -1.85 20.35
N LEU A 342 -2.03 -2.91 21.01
CA LEU A 342 -2.36 -2.88 22.45
C LEU A 342 -1.12 -2.72 23.33
N TYR A 343 -0.03 -3.42 23.01
CA TYR A 343 1.25 -3.27 23.71
C TYR A 343 1.80 -1.85 23.58
N LEU A 344 1.80 -1.29 22.37
CA LEU A 344 2.29 0.06 22.09
C LEU A 344 1.42 1.14 22.73
N ALA A 345 0.10 0.99 22.74
CA ALA A 345 -0.81 1.90 23.44
C ALA A 345 -0.52 1.96 24.95
N ARG A 346 -0.06 0.86 25.56
CA ARG A 346 0.33 0.81 26.98
C ARG A 346 1.64 1.54 27.27
N ILE A 347 2.61 1.48 26.37
CA ILE A 347 3.95 2.06 26.59
C ILE A 347 4.11 3.48 26.01
N GLY A 348 3.18 3.93 25.17
CA GLY A 348 3.21 5.24 24.53
C GLY A 348 4.11 5.32 23.29
N PRO A 349 4.38 6.54 22.77
CA PRO A 349 5.26 6.74 21.64
C PRO A 349 6.65 6.16 21.87
N CYS A 350 7.14 5.37 20.91
CA CYS A 350 8.39 4.64 21.05
C CYS A 350 9.21 4.58 19.76
N VAL A 351 10.52 4.50 19.93
CA VAL A 351 11.45 4.01 18.91
C VAL A 351 11.53 2.50 19.06
N THR A 352 11.23 1.77 17.99
CA THR A 352 11.38 0.31 17.96
C THR A 352 12.53 -0.08 17.05
N ILE A 353 13.57 -0.66 17.63
CA ILE A 353 14.70 -1.21 16.89
C ILE A 353 14.33 -2.60 16.37
N GLN A 354 14.47 -2.83 15.07
CA GLN A 354 14.05 -4.06 14.40
C GLN A 354 15.11 -4.63 13.45
N GLY A 355 15.03 -5.93 13.21
CA GLY A 355 16.00 -6.69 12.39
C GLY A 355 15.69 -6.76 10.89
N ASN A 356 15.06 -5.77 10.29
CA ASN A 356 14.72 -5.82 8.86
C ASN A 356 15.96 -5.62 7.97
N ARG A 357 16.09 -6.40 6.88
CA ARG A 357 17.21 -6.33 5.93
C ARG A 357 16.76 -6.26 4.47
N TRP A 358 17.53 -5.56 3.63
CA TRP A 358 17.26 -5.40 2.19
C TRP A 358 17.17 -6.73 1.43
N TYR A 359 17.98 -7.72 1.83
CA TYR A 359 18.14 -8.98 1.10
C TYR A 359 17.04 -10.01 1.36
N GLU A 360 16.10 -9.73 2.27
CA GLU A 360 15.06 -10.71 2.66
C GLU A 360 13.91 -10.81 1.67
N SER A 361 13.59 -9.72 0.97
CA SER A 361 12.56 -9.66 -0.08
C SER A 361 12.69 -8.40 -0.92
N TRP A 362 12.18 -8.43 -2.15
CA TRP A 362 12.11 -7.26 -3.03
C TRP A 362 11.42 -6.05 -2.38
N ASN A 363 10.33 -6.27 -1.64
CA ASN A 363 9.61 -5.22 -0.93
C ASN A 363 10.45 -4.53 0.16
N ARG A 364 11.49 -5.21 0.66
CA ARG A 364 12.38 -4.68 1.72
C ARG A 364 13.63 -3.99 1.17
N ALA A 365 13.92 -4.12 -0.13
CA ALA A 365 15.14 -3.61 -0.74
C ALA A 365 15.20 -2.07 -0.81
N GLY A 366 14.05 -1.40 -0.66
CA GLY A 366 13.92 0.06 -0.62
C GLY A 366 13.68 0.64 0.78
N LEU A 367 13.83 -0.15 1.85
CA LEU A 367 13.61 0.36 3.21
C LEU A 367 14.68 1.37 3.62
N ASP A 368 14.21 2.51 4.14
CA ASP A 368 15.02 3.53 4.79
C ASP A 368 15.54 3.06 6.16
N GLU A 369 16.42 3.87 6.78
CA GLU A 369 17.02 3.52 8.09
C GLU A 369 15.96 3.57 9.17
N THR A 370 15.21 4.65 9.12
CA THR A 370 14.05 4.94 9.93
C THR A 370 12.81 4.85 9.05
N SER A 371 11.73 4.31 9.60
CA SER A 371 10.43 4.30 8.94
C SER A 371 9.34 4.44 9.97
N GLN A 372 8.48 5.44 9.82
CA GLN A 372 7.24 5.53 10.58
C GLN A 372 6.42 4.25 10.34
N ASN A 373 5.88 3.62 11.39
CA ASN A 373 5.01 2.46 11.20
C ASN A 373 3.64 2.92 10.66
N PRO A 374 3.26 2.55 9.42
CA PRO A 374 2.00 3.01 8.83
C PRO A 374 0.75 2.42 9.54
N ASP A 375 0.90 1.30 10.25
CA ASP A 375 -0.18 0.69 11.03
C ASP A 375 -0.23 1.19 12.48
N ASN A 376 0.80 1.91 12.95
CA ASN A 376 0.85 2.45 14.31
C ASN A 376 1.72 3.74 14.40
N PRO A 377 1.10 4.93 14.45
CA PRO A 377 1.83 6.21 14.48
C PRO A 377 2.68 6.39 15.75
N LEU A 378 2.42 5.63 16.82
CA LEU A 378 3.25 5.66 18.04
C LEU A 378 4.63 5.03 17.84
N GLN A 379 4.87 4.32 16.73
CA GLN A 379 6.08 3.54 16.54
C GLN A 379 6.95 4.08 15.40
N LEU A 380 8.10 4.65 15.75
CA LEU A 380 9.17 4.92 14.81
C LEU A 380 10.08 3.70 14.73
N ASN A 381 10.19 3.05 13.57
CA ASN A 381 11.06 1.89 13.44
C ASN A 381 12.48 2.27 13.02
N VAL A 382 13.48 1.62 13.60
CA VAL A 382 14.90 1.77 13.24
C VAL A 382 15.48 0.41 12.83
N SER A 383 16.11 0.33 11.64
CA SER A 383 16.66 -0.91 11.08
C SER A 383 18.19 -0.85 10.95
N PRO A 384 18.96 -1.02 12.06
CA PRO A 384 20.40 -0.73 12.10
C PRO A 384 21.26 -1.73 11.32
N ILE A 385 20.70 -2.87 10.94
CA ILE A 385 21.37 -3.94 10.17
C ILE A 385 20.84 -4.06 8.73
N ARG A 386 20.09 -3.07 8.22
CA ARG A 386 19.40 -3.12 6.93
C ARG A 386 20.25 -3.59 5.75
N ASN A 387 21.54 -3.25 5.75
CA ASN A 387 22.51 -3.55 4.69
C ASN A 387 23.37 -4.81 4.96
N TRP A 388 23.05 -5.61 5.99
CA TRP A 388 23.73 -6.87 6.30
C TRP A 388 23.10 -8.03 5.50
N ARG A 389 23.91 -8.98 5.00
CA ARG A 389 23.40 -10.28 4.52
C ARG A 389 23.31 -11.23 5.71
N ALA A 390 22.66 -12.37 5.53
CA ALA A 390 22.57 -13.38 6.58
C ALA A 390 23.97 -13.83 7.06
N LEU A 391 24.97 -13.88 6.17
CA LEU A 391 26.37 -14.16 6.52
C LEU A 391 26.95 -13.18 7.54
N GLU A 392 26.79 -11.87 7.33
CA GLU A 392 27.24 -10.86 8.31
C GLU A 392 26.59 -11.10 9.69
N VAL A 393 25.29 -11.42 9.72
CA VAL A 393 24.54 -11.66 10.97
C VAL A 393 25.11 -12.88 11.71
N PHE A 394 25.28 -14.02 11.03
CA PHE A 394 25.82 -15.24 11.67
C PHE A 394 27.26 -15.04 12.16
N LEU A 395 28.14 -14.45 11.35
CA LEU A 395 29.52 -14.19 11.77
C LEU A 395 29.58 -13.24 12.97
N TYR A 396 28.69 -12.24 13.04
CA TYR A 396 28.57 -11.37 14.20
C TYR A 396 28.14 -12.15 15.45
N LEU A 397 27.09 -12.96 15.37
CA LEU A 397 26.59 -13.74 16.49
C LEU A 397 27.65 -14.71 17.03
N TRP A 398 28.36 -15.42 16.15
CA TRP A 398 29.45 -16.31 16.54
C TRP A 398 30.65 -15.57 17.12
N TRP A 399 30.99 -14.39 16.58
CA TRP A 399 32.05 -13.56 17.14
C TRP A 399 31.74 -13.10 18.56
N GLN A 400 30.48 -12.72 18.80
CA GLN A 400 29.99 -12.29 20.11
C GLN A 400 29.65 -13.47 21.04
N LYS A 401 29.73 -14.71 20.53
CA LYS A 401 29.35 -15.94 21.24
C LYS A 401 27.91 -15.90 21.77
N ILE A 402 27.00 -15.32 20.99
CA ILE A 402 25.58 -15.22 21.34
C ILE A 402 24.88 -16.49 20.85
N PRO A 403 24.09 -17.17 21.70
CA PRO A 403 23.32 -18.33 21.28
C PRO A 403 22.29 -17.92 20.23
N ILE A 404 22.08 -18.79 19.24
CA ILE A 404 21.03 -18.65 18.24
C ILE A 404 19.89 -19.61 18.56
N ASN A 405 18.71 -19.34 18.01
CA ASN A 405 17.58 -20.26 18.12
C ASN A 405 17.95 -21.64 17.58
N PRO A 406 17.74 -22.73 18.35
CA PRO A 406 18.21 -24.06 17.99
C PRO A 406 17.58 -24.61 16.70
N LEU A 407 16.41 -24.11 16.31
CA LEU A 407 15.72 -24.51 15.08
C LEU A 407 16.55 -24.27 13.82
N TYR A 408 17.49 -23.32 13.85
CA TYR A 408 18.43 -23.09 12.76
C TYR A 408 19.31 -24.31 12.47
N ASP A 409 19.86 -24.94 13.51
CA ASP A 409 20.68 -26.16 13.35
C ASP A 409 19.83 -27.39 13.03
N MET A 410 18.53 -27.35 13.34
CA MET A 410 17.54 -28.38 13.01
C MET A 410 16.99 -28.25 11.57
N GLY A 411 17.40 -27.22 10.82
CA GLY A 411 17.10 -27.07 9.39
C GLY A 411 15.97 -26.10 9.05
N ILE A 412 15.53 -25.26 10.00
CA ILE A 412 14.55 -24.20 9.77
C ILE A 412 15.26 -22.87 9.49
N GLU A 413 15.10 -22.29 8.29
CA GLU A 413 15.79 -21.06 7.90
C GLU A 413 15.08 -19.79 8.41
N ARG A 414 13.75 -19.84 8.54
CA ARG A 414 12.96 -18.69 9.00
C ARG A 414 12.23 -19.01 10.29
N ILE A 415 12.66 -18.33 11.37
CA ILE A 415 12.03 -18.41 12.67
C ILE A 415 10.82 -17.46 12.75
N GLY A 416 9.72 -17.98 13.28
CA GLY A 416 8.45 -17.32 13.50
C GLY A 416 7.37 -18.39 13.67
N CYS A 417 6.10 -17.99 13.47
CA CYS A 417 4.99 -18.93 13.61
C CYS A 417 5.17 -20.15 12.68
N TYR A 418 4.93 -21.37 13.18
CA TYR A 418 5.15 -22.60 12.38
C TYR A 418 4.23 -22.67 11.13
N LEU A 419 3.13 -21.90 11.13
CA LEU A 419 2.19 -21.72 10.01
C LEU A 419 2.39 -20.41 9.23
N CYS A 420 3.51 -19.70 9.35
CA CYS A 420 3.73 -18.40 8.72
C CYS A 420 3.98 -18.48 7.19
N PRO A 421 2.94 -18.87 6.46
CA PRO A 421 2.60 -20.14 5.77
C PRO A 421 3.71 -20.88 5.01
N ALA A 422 4.18 -21.99 5.59
CA ALA A 422 5.04 -23.03 5.00
C ALA A 422 6.00 -22.51 3.90
N MET A 423 6.88 -21.60 4.33
CA MET A 423 7.73 -20.73 3.50
C MET A 423 8.42 -21.43 2.34
N LEU A 424 8.83 -22.67 2.56
CA LEU A 424 9.22 -23.64 1.56
C LEU A 424 8.60 -24.99 1.97
N GLU A 425 8.20 -25.80 1.00
CA GLU A 425 7.64 -27.14 1.24
C GLU A 425 8.73 -28.05 1.79
N SER A 426 9.99 -27.84 1.38
CA SER A 426 11.17 -28.43 2.01
C SER A 426 11.26 -28.21 3.52
N GLU A 427 10.95 -27.00 4.00
CA GLU A 427 10.93 -26.71 5.44
C GLU A 427 9.71 -27.32 6.12
N TYR A 428 8.56 -27.33 5.44
CA TYR A 428 7.35 -28.00 5.96
C TYR A 428 7.55 -29.52 6.08
N GLU A 429 8.32 -30.12 5.18
CA GLU A 429 8.74 -31.52 5.27
C GLU A 429 9.62 -31.78 6.49
N GLN A 430 10.52 -30.84 6.79
CA GLN A 430 11.32 -30.90 8.00
C GLN A 430 10.45 -30.75 9.25
N LEU A 431 9.45 -29.87 9.19
CA LEU A 431 8.49 -29.66 10.27
C LEU A 431 7.68 -30.94 10.58
N ARG A 432 7.24 -31.69 9.57
CA ARG A 432 6.54 -32.98 9.77
C ARG A 432 7.37 -33.98 10.58
N LYS A 433 8.70 -33.92 10.48
CA LYS A 433 9.62 -34.77 11.23
C LYS A 433 9.85 -34.26 12.66
N LEU A 434 10.00 -32.95 12.82
CA LEU A 434 10.32 -32.33 14.11
C LEU A 434 9.10 -32.22 15.03
N HIS A 435 7.93 -31.83 14.48
CA HIS A 435 6.69 -31.60 15.22
C HIS A 435 5.48 -32.23 14.51
N PRO A 436 5.39 -33.57 14.45
CA PRO A 436 4.34 -34.26 13.70
C PRO A 436 2.92 -33.86 14.14
N ALA A 437 2.69 -33.65 15.44
CA ALA A 437 1.38 -33.24 15.96
C ALA A 437 0.93 -31.86 15.43
N TYR A 438 1.86 -30.95 15.19
CA TYR A 438 1.56 -29.59 14.70
C TYR A 438 1.14 -29.65 13.23
N THR A 439 1.84 -30.47 12.45
CA THR A 439 1.53 -30.67 11.02
C THR A 439 0.28 -31.50 10.83
N GLU A 440 0.04 -32.53 11.65
CA GLU A 440 -1.16 -33.37 11.55
C GLU A 440 -2.44 -32.56 11.75
N ARG A 441 -2.46 -31.67 12.75
CA ARG A 441 -3.58 -30.76 12.98
C ARG A 441 -3.82 -29.82 11.79
N TRP A 442 -2.75 -29.31 11.18
CA TRP A 442 -2.85 -28.40 10.03
C TRP A 442 -3.25 -29.12 8.74
N ASP A 443 -2.62 -30.26 8.46
CA ASP A 443 -2.90 -31.10 7.29
C ASP A 443 -4.37 -31.58 7.34
N SER A 444 -4.86 -32.01 8.51
CA SER A 444 -6.28 -32.37 8.71
C SER A 444 -7.25 -31.23 8.40
N PHE A 445 -6.90 -30.00 8.84
CA PHE A 445 -7.70 -28.81 8.53
C PHE A 445 -7.71 -28.51 7.03
N LEU A 446 -6.53 -28.54 6.38
CA LEU A 446 -6.39 -28.25 4.95
C LEU A 446 -7.17 -29.24 4.10
N GLU A 447 -7.06 -30.52 4.40
CA GLU A 447 -7.78 -31.60 3.71
C GLU A 447 -9.28 -31.40 3.83
N SER A 448 -9.78 -31.22 5.06
CA SER A 448 -11.21 -30.97 5.32
C SER A 448 -11.72 -29.72 4.62
N TRP A 449 -10.93 -28.63 4.64
CA TRP A 449 -11.29 -27.38 4.00
C TRP A 449 -11.31 -27.50 2.48
N ALA A 450 -10.32 -28.16 1.88
CA ALA A 450 -10.23 -28.39 0.43
C ALA A 450 -11.36 -29.29 -0.06
N GLU A 451 -11.65 -30.39 0.66
CA GLU A 451 -12.75 -31.30 0.35
C GLU A 451 -14.10 -30.57 0.39
N SER A 452 -14.35 -29.76 1.42
CA SER A 452 -15.61 -28.99 1.54
C SER A 452 -15.87 -28.01 0.38
N ARG A 453 -14.82 -27.66 -0.39
CA ARG A 453 -14.86 -26.73 -1.51
C ARG A 453 -14.64 -27.40 -2.87
N GLY A 454 -14.52 -28.73 -2.91
CA GLY A 454 -14.27 -29.48 -4.14
C GLY A 454 -12.90 -29.17 -4.78
N ILE A 455 -11.93 -28.73 -3.98
CA ILE A 455 -10.57 -28.43 -4.45
C ILE A 455 -9.79 -29.74 -4.51
N PRO A 456 -9.03 -30.01 -5.59
CA PRO A 456 -8.32 -31.28 -5.74
C PRO A 456 -7.22 -31.44 -4.68
N ASP A 457 -7.00 -32.67 -4.25
CA ASP A 457 -6.07 -33.03 -3.15
C ASP A 457 -4.60 -32.62 -3.40
N VAL A 458 -4.20 -32.41 -4.67
CA VAL A 458 -2.89 -31.80 -5.00
C VAL A 458 -2.71 -30.40 -4.40
N TYR A 459 -3.80 -29.71 -4.06
CA TYR A 459 -3.79 -28.43 -3.37
C TYR A 459 -3.07 -28.52 -2.01
N CYS A 460 -3.36 -29.59 -1.27
CA CYS A 460 -2.72 -29.89 0.00
C CYS A 460 -1.35 -30.54 -0.24
N ARG A 461 -1.29 -31.61 -1.05
CA ARG A 461 -0.06 -32.41 -1.23
C ARG A 461 1.13 -31.67 -1.84
N TRP A 462 0.90 -30.74 -2.77
CA TRP A 462 1.98 -29.93 -3.39
C TRP A 462 2.18 -28.59 -2.69
N GLY A 463 1.44 -28.34 -1.60
CA GLY A 463 1.48 -27.10 -0.86
C GLY A 463 0.96 -25.90 -1.66
N LEU A 464 0.00 -26.07 -2.57
CA LEU A 464 -0.54 -24.96 -3.38
C LEU A 464 -1.32 -23.96 -2.53
N TRP A 465 -1.85 -24.40 -1.38
CA TRP A 465 -2.55 -23.56 -0.39
C TRP A 465 -1.77 -22.35 0.10
N ARG A 466 -0.45 -22.37 -0.06
CA ARG A 466 0.45 -21.27 0.34
C ARG A 466 0.31 -20.03 -0.53
N TRP A 467 -0.53 -20.05 -1.57
CA TRP A 467 -0.81 -18.88 -2.42
C TRP A 467 -2.30 -18.77 -2.70
N LYS A 468 -2.82 -17.55 -2.65
CA LYS A 468 -4.17 -17.25 -3.15
C LYS A 468 -4.15 -17.23 -4.69
N ALA A 469 -3.15 -16.60 -5.29
CA ALA A 469 -2.88 -16.64 -6.73
C ALA A 469 -1.53 -17.31 -7.00
N LEU A 470 -1.52 -18.38 -7.81
CA LEU A 470 -0.29 -19.15 -8.02
C LEU A 470 0.78 -18.37 -8.80
N PRO A 471 2.05 -18.38 -8.35
CA PRO A 471 3.14 -17.75 -9.09
C PRO A 471 3.40 -18.49 -10.40
N LYS A 472 4.02 -17.80 -11.38
CA LYS A 472 4.22 -18.31 -12.76
C LYS A 472 4.74 -19.76 -12.82
N LYS A 473 5.79 -20.09 -12.07
CA LYS A 473 6.37 -21.44 -12.07
C LYS A 473 5.42 -22.52 -11.52
N MET A 474 4.57 -22.19 -10.55
CA MET A 474 3.56 -23.11 -10.04
C MET A 474 2.39 -23.25 -11.02
N ARG A 475 2.04 -22.20 -11.77
CA ARG A 475 1.07 -22.28 -12.87
C ARG A 475 1.57 -23.19 -13.99
N GLU A 476 2.84 -23.07 -14.37
CA GLU A 476 3.50 -23.94 -15.35
C GLU A 476 3.50 -25.40 -14.87
N LEU A 477 3.78 -25.64 -13.58
CA LEU A 477 3.70 -26.97 -12.98
C LEU A 477 2.27 -27.55 -13.05
N CYS A 478 1.27 -26.78 -12.63
CA CYS A 478 -0.14 -27.17 -12.71
C CYS A 478 -0.56 -27.50 -14.15
N SER A 479 -0.21 -26.63 -15.12
CA SER A 479 -0.51 -26.84 -16.53
C SER A 479 0.13 -28.13 -17.07
N THR A 480 1.41 -28.36 -16.75
CA THR A 480 2.15 -29.56 -17.18
C THR A 480 1.54 -30.85 -16.60
N LYS A 481 0.89 -30.76 -15.44
CA LYS A 481 0.29 -31.89 -14.74
C LYS A 481 -1.24 -31.97 -14.90
N GLY A 482 -1.84 -31.16 -15.76
CA GLY A 482 -3.28 -31.18 -16.03
C GLY A 482 -4.16 -30.66 -14.90
N ILE A 483 -3.64 -29.77 -14.04
CA ILE A 483 -4.41 -29.13 -12.96
C ILE A 483 -4.98 -27.80 -13.47
N GLU A 484 -6.31 -27.67 -13.50
CA GLU A 484 -7.00 -26.47 -13.96
C GLU A 484 -6.94 -25.32 -12.94
N LEU A 485 -6.85 -24.09 -13.45
CA LEU A 485 -6.81 -22.85 -12.69
C LEU A 485 -7.94 -21.90 -13.11
N ASN A 486 -8.38 -21.04 -12.20
CA ASN A 486 -9.33 -19.95 -12.46
C ASN A 486 -8.63 -18.75 -13.14
N GLU A 487 -9.40 -17.76 -13.61
CA GLU A 487 -8.87 -16.52 -14.20
C GLU A 487 -8.01 -15.71 -13.23
N ASP A 488 -8.28 -15.81 -11.93
CA ASP A 488 -7.50 -15.18 -10.86
C ASP A 488 -6.25 -15.99 -10.45
N PHE A 489 -5.92 -17.06 -11.20
CA PHE A 489 -4.83 -17.99 -10.97
C PHE A 489 -4.91 -18.83 -9.69
N SER A 490 -6.09 -18.90 -9.06
CA SER A 490 -6.36 -19.88 -7.99
C SER A 490 -6.64 -21.27 -8.55
N VAL A 491 -6.46 -22.32 -7.74
CA VAL A 491 -6.77 -23.71 -8.14
C VAL A 491 -8.26 -23.87 -8.33
N LYS A 492 -8.67 -24.38 -9.50
CA LYS A 492 -10.09 -24.54 -9.84
C LYS A 492 -10.69 -25.74 -9.11
N ALA A 493 -11.91 -25.58 -8.61
CA ALA A 493 -12.66 -26.67 -8.02
C ALA A 493 -13.07 -27.68 -9.10
N THR A 494 -12.86 -28.96 -8.84
CA THR A 494 -13.29 -30.05 -9.74
C THR A 494 -14.78 -30.33 -9.53
N VAL A 495 -15.56 -30.38 -10.61
CA VAL A 495 -16.99 -30.70 -10.55
C VAL A 495 -17.18 -32.17 -10.17
N GLY A 496 -17.60 -32.42 -8.93
CA GLY A 496 -18.35 -33.61 -8.52
C GLY A 496 -17.59 -34.72 -7.80
N THR A 497 -17.77 -34.79 -6.48
CA THR A 497 -18.29 -35.97 -5.75
C THR A 497 -18.57 -35.54 -4.30
N ARG A 498 -19.81 -35.17 -3.99
CA ARG A 498 -20.27 -35.11 -2.60
C ARG A 498 -20.21 -36.54 -2.04
N ARG A 499 -19.21 -36.85 -1.20
CA ARG A 499 -19.33 -37.97 -0.28
C ARG A 499 -20.28 -37.56 0.83
N ALA A 500 -21.45 -38.19 0.84
CA ALA A 500 -22.37 -38.15 1.97
C ALA A 500 -21.66 -38.78 3.18
N GLY A 501 -21.62 -38.07 4.30
CA GLY A 501 -20.98 -38.56 5.53
C GLY A 501 -21.25 -37.66 6.74
N ASN A 502 -22.39 -37.91 7.38
CA ASN A 502 -22.74 -37.59 8.77
C ASN A 502 -22.77 -36.10 9.20
N CYS A 503 -23.92 -35.48 8.94
CA CYS A 503 -24.45 -34.43 9.79
C CYS A 503 -24.67 -34.99 11.21
N VAL A 504 -23.92 -34.48 12.17
CA VAL A 504 -24.29 -34.59 13.60
C VAL A 504 -25.41 -33.60 13.88
N ARG A 505 -26.42 -34.13 14.58
CA ARG A 505 -27.76 -33.60 14.83
C ARG A 505 -27.80 -32.15 15.31
N LYS A 506 -28.72 -31.39 14.70
CA LYS A 506 -29.44 -30.30 15.38
C LYS A 506 -30.46 -30.95 16.29
N ASP A 507 -30.44 -30.57 17.56
CA ASP A 507 -31.57 -30.39 18.47
C ASP A 507 -30.99 -29.71 19.72
N ASP A 508 -31.21 -28.40 19.89
CA ASP A 508 -32.35 -27.96 20.69
C ASP A 508 -32.41 -26.43 20.70
N ALA A 509 -33.57 -25.92 20.29
CA ALA A 509 -33.94 -24.54 20.45
C ALA A 509 -34.43 -24.34 21.88
N SER A 510 -33.83 -23.40 22.62
CA SER A 510 -34.56 -22.69 23.65
C SER A 510 -34.57 -21.21 23.30
N MET A 511 -35.77 -20.73 22.97
CA MET A 511 -36.08 -19.32 22.84
C MET A 511 -35.82 -18.63 24.18
N LYS A 512 -35.01 -17.57 24.16
CA LYS A 512 -35.28 -16.38 24.96
C LYS A 512 -35.43 -15.21 24.01
N THR A 513 -36.61 -14.62 24.07
CA THR A 513 -37.06 -13.45 23.35
C THR A 513 -36.44 -12.17 23.91
N ALA A 514 -36.27 -11.21 23.00
CA ALA A 514 -36.34 -9.76 23.18
C ALA A 514 -35.62 -9.13 24.39
N ALA A 515 -34.39 -8.65 24.15
CA ALA A 515 -33.96 -7.28 24.43
C ALA A 515 -32.42 -7.20 24.36
N ASP A 516 -31.88 -6.92 23.18
CA ASP A 516 -30.72 -6.02 23.09
C ASP A 516 -30.58 -5.51 21.67
N ARG A 517 -30.86 -4.21 21.50
CA ARG A 517 -30.53 -3.47 20.29
C ARG A 517 -29.03 -3.20 20.33
N HIS A 518 -28.22 -4.03 19.71
CA HIS A 518 -26.85 -3.65 19.40
C HIS A 518 -26.82 -2.89 18.07
N GLN A 519 -26.62 -1.57 18.18
CA GLN A 519 -26.19 -0.70 17.08
C GLN A 519 -25.01 -1.35 16.36
N GLU A 520 -25.11 -1.52 15.04
CA GLU A 520 -23.95 -1.78 14.19
C GLU A 520 -22.96 -0.62 14.38
N THR A 521 -21.88 -0.85 15.10
CA THR A 521 -20.83 0.14 15.37
C THR A 521 -20.21 0.63 14.07
N TYR A 522 -20.15 1.96 13.88
CA TYR A 522 -19.47 2.62 12.78
C TYR A 522 -17.97 2.29 12.81
N ALA A 523 -17.49 1.48 11.87
CA ALA A 523 -16.13 0.95 11.89
C ALA A 523 -15.13 1.93 11.26
N VAL A 524 -14.92 3.09 11.89
CA VAL A 524 -14.04 4.17 11.41
C VAL A 524 -12.63 3.68 11.05
N GLU A 525 -12.05 2.78 11.85
CA GLU A 525 -10.73 2.17 11.59
C GLU A 525 -10.67 1.33 10.31
N THR A 526 -11.81 0.87 9.79
CA THR A 526 -11.88 0.19 8.48
C THR A 526 -11.91 1.22 7.36
N ILE A 527 -12.71 2.27 7.52
CA ILE A 527 -12.83 3.38 6.56
C ILE A 527 -11.46 4.05 6.38
N ARG A 528 -10.76 4.36 7.48
CA ARG A 528 -9.42 4.99 7.46
C ARG A 528 -8.38 4.24 6.64
N LYS A 529 -8.47 2.90 6.53
CA LYS A 529 -7.52 2.11 5.72
C LYS A 529 -7.62 2.39 4.23
N ASP A 530 -8.77 2.88 3.78
CA ASP A 530 -8.94 3.29 2.40
C ASP A 530 -8.31 4.66 2.13
N PHE A 531 -7.87 5.39 3.16
CA PHE A 531 -7.23 6.70 3.04
C PHE A 531 -5.79 6.64 3.60
N PRO A 532 -4.79 6.14 2.85
CA PRO A 532 -3.43 5.99 3.36
C PRO A 532 -2.85 7.28 3.98
N ILE A 533 -3.19 8.44 3.43
CA ILE A 533 -2.69 9.75 3.89
C ILE A 533 -3.13 10.13 5.32
N VAL A 534 -4.25 9.60 5.83
CA VAL A 534 -4.70 9.91 7.21
C VAL A 534 -4.04 9.02 8.28
N SER A 535 -3.13 8.13 7.88
CA SER A 535 -2.38 7.30 8.85
C SER A 535 -1.26 8.06 9.56
N ASP A 536 -0.79 9.16 8.96
CA ASP A 536 0.42 9.89 9.38
C ASP A 536 0.14 11.30 9.91
N LEU A 537 -1.12 11.75 9.98
CA LEU A 537 -1.48 13.12 10.41
C LEU A 537 -2.93 13.24 10.92
N VAL A 538 -3.23 14.33 11.65
CA VAL A 538 -4.59 14.69 12.08
C VAL A 538 -5.19 15.74 11.15
N TYR A 539 -6.04 15.30 10.22
CA TYR A 539 -6.63 16.19 9.23
C TYR A 539 -8.02 16.70 9.63
N MET A 540 -8.09 17.95 10.07
CA MET A 540 -9.35 18.64 10.41
C MET A 540 -9.67 19.78 9.44
N ASP A 541 -9.32 19.61 8.17
CA ASP A 541 -9.47 20.65 7.16
C ASP A 541 -10.40 20.27 5.98
N ASN A 542 -11.25 19.27 6.25
CA ASN A 542 -12.17 18.61 5.33
C ASN A 542 -13.17 19.55 4.64
N ALA A 543 -13.56 20.65 5.29
CA ALA A 543 -14.52 21.60 4.73
C ALA A 543 -13.99 22.42 3.54
N ALA A 544 -12.68 22.44 3.24
CA ALA A 544 -12.27 22.83 1.88
C ALA A 544 -12.01 21.64 0.99
N THR A 545 -11.33 20.60 1.45
CA THR A 545 -11.14 19.41 0.62
C THR A 545 -11.00 18.18 1.48
N SER A 546 -11.69 17.11 1.11
CA SER A 546 -11.47 15.77 1.67
C SER A 546 -10.36 15.06 0.90
N PHE A 547 -9.81 13.99 1.47
CA PHE A 547 -8.99 13.05 0.72
C PHE A 547 -9.85 12.09 -0.11
N SER A 548 -9.24 11.46 -1.11
CA SER A 548 -9.89 10.41 -1.91
C SER A 548 -9.49 9.02 -1.39
N PRO A 549 -10.45 8.10 -1.22
CA PRO A 549 -10.14 6.74 -0.83
C PRO A 549 -9.53 5.97 -2.01
N GLU A 550 -8.78 4.91 -1.72
CA GLU A 550 -8.06 4.09 -2.69
C GLU A 550 -8.94 3.62 -3.87
N PRO A 551 -10.21 3.18 -3.68
CA PRO A 551 -11.08 2.85 -4.81
C PRO A 551 -11.31 3.99 -5.82
N VAL A 552 -11.37 5.25 -5.34
CA VAL A 552 -11.53 6.43 -6.20
C VAL A 552 -10.24 6.70 -6.98
N VAL A 553 -9.09 6.61 -6.31
CA VAL A 553 -7.77 6.76 -6.94
C VAL A 553 -7.57 5.68 -8.01
N GLN A 554 -7.89 4.43 -7.69
CA GLN A 554 -7.79 3.31 -8.62
C GLN A 554 -8.72 3.46 -9.83
N ALA A 555 -9.91 4.05 -9.68
CA ALA A 555 -10.79 4.30 -10.82
C ALA A 555 -10.19 5.29 -11.83
N VAL A 556 -9.51 6.32 -11.35
CA VAL A 556 -8.77 7.29 -12.20
C VAL A 556 -7.60 6.59 -12.89
N VAL A 557 -6.80 5.81 -12.15
CA VAL A 557 -5.67 5.03 -12.70
C VAL A 557 -6.16 4.00 -13.74
N GLU A 558 -7.28 3.33 -13.47
CA GLU A 558 -7.86 2.34 -14.38
C GLU A 558 -8.26 2.96 -15.71
N PHE A 559 -8.95 4.11 -15.69
CA PHE A 559 -9.27 4.88 -16.90
C PHE A 559 -8.01 5.19 -17.70
N GLU A 560 -7.00 5.77 -17.05
CA GLU A 560 -5.75 6.18 -17.70
C GLU A 560 -4.99 5.00 -18.33
N HIS A 561 -4.92 3.86 -17.64
CA HIS A 561 -4.13 2.72 -18.08
C HIS A 561 -4.84 1.75 -19.04
N HIS A 562 -6.17 1.63 -18.95
CA HIS A 562 -6.89 0.54 -19.62
C HIS A 562 -7.84 1.02 -20.73
N TYR A 563 -8.47 2.19 -20.59
CA TYR A 563 -9.53 2.60 -21.52
C TYR A 563 -9.63 4.11 -21.81
N ARG A 564 -8.54 4.86 -21.63
CA ARG A 564 -8.48 6.30 -21.95
C ARG A 564 -8.91 6.58 -23.39
N ALA A 565 -10.01 7.30 -23.53
CA ALA A 565 -10.54 7.78 -24.79
C ALA A 565 -11.51 8.95 -24.55
N ASN A 566 -11.80 9.72 -25.59
CA ASN A 566 -12.84 10.74 -25.51
C ASN A 566 -14.24 10.09 -25.45
N VAL A 567 -15.19 10.78 -24.81
CA VAL A 567 -16.60 10.35 -24.69
C VAL A 567 -17.44 10.91 -25.84
N GLY A 568 -18.56 10.26 -26.14
CA GLY A 568 -19.50 10.69 -27.18
C GLY A 568 -19.52 9.76 -28.39
N ARG A 569 -19.62 10.32 -29.60
CA ARG A 569 -19.98 9.60 -30.85
C ARG A 569 -18.88 8.74 -31.47
N GLY A 570 -17.84 8.39 -30.71
CA GLY A 570 -16.78 7.55 -31.20
C GLY A 570 -17.23 6.09 -31.38
N VAL A 571 -16.76 5.41 -32.43
CA VAL A 571 -17.20 4.03 -32.76
C VAL A 571 -16.26 2.93 -32.23
N HIS A 572 -15.04 3.28 -31.83
CA HIS A 572 -14.06 2.31 -31.36
C HIS A 572 -14.35 1.81 -29.93
N ARG A 573 -13.76 0.67 -29.55
CA ARG A 573 -14.05 0.05 -28.24
C ARG A 573 -13.78 0.94 -27.03
N LEU A 574 -12.66 1.67 -27.01
CA LEU A 574 -12.25 2.46 -25.84
C LEU A 574 -13.19 3.64 -25.59
N THR A 575 -13.61 4.35 -26.66
CA THR A 575 -14.58 5.45 -26.53
C THR A 575 -15.97 4.94 -26.13
N ARG A 576 -16.38 3.74 -26.54
CA ARG A 576 -17.62 3.10 -26.03
C ARG A 576 -17.53 2.81 -24.53
N ILE A 577 -16.42 2.23 -24.06
CA ILE A 577 -16.19 1.95 -22.63
C ILE A 577 -16.16 3.25 -21.83
N ALA A 578 -15.36 4.24 -22.26
CA ALA A 578 -15.25 5.54 -21.60
C ALA A 578 -16.60 6.25 -21.54
N SER A 579 -17.35 6.28 -22.64
CA SER A 579 -18.68 6.91 -22.70
C SER A 579 -19.66 6.24 -21.74
N GLN A 580 -19.69 4.90 -21.70
CA GLN A 580 -20.56 4.16 -20.79
C GLN A 580 -20.19 4.40 -19.32
N ARG A 581 -18.90 4.37 -18.97
CA ARG A 581 -18.43 4.62 -17.59
C ARG A 581 -18.73 6.04 -17.13
N TYR A 582 -18.53 7.02 -18.02
CA TYR A 582 -18.83 8.43 -17.76
C TYR A 582 -20.34 8.66 -17.61
N TRP A 583 -21.16 8.02 -18.44
CA TRP A 583 -22.62 8.04 -18.31
C TRP A 583 -23.10 7.40 -17.00
N HIS A 584 -22.59 6.22 -16.63
CA HIS A 584 -22.91 5.59 -15.34
C HIS A 584 -22.52 6.48 -14.15
N ALA A 585 -21.47 7.29 -14.26
CA ALA A 585 -21.11 8.21 -13.18
C ALA A 585 -22.20 9.27 -12.93
N HIS A 586 -22.86 9.76 -13.98
CA HIS A 586 -24.01 10.66 -13.83
C HIS A 586 -25.17 9.96 -13.12
N GLU A 587 -25.49 8.73 -13.51
CA GLU A 587 -26.55 7.94 -12.88
C GLU A 587 -26.26 7.68 -11.40
N LYS A 588 -25.02 7.33 -11.05
CA LYS A 588 -24.60 7.11 -9.67
C LYS A 588 -24.75 8.36 -8.83
N LEU A 589 -24.37 9.53 -9.35
CA LEU A 589 -24.51 10.79 -8.64
C LEU A 589 -25.98 11.18 -8.48
N ALA A 590 -26.79 11.02 -9.52
CA ALA A 590 -28.22 11.26 -9.46
C ALA A 590 -28.89 10.36 -8.40
N GLN A 591 -28.55 9.07 -8.37
CA GLN A 591 -29.06 8.13 -7.36
C GLN A 591 -28.58 8.46 -5.95
N PHE A 592 -27.30 8.84 -5.79
CA PHE A 592 -26.71 9.16 -4.50
C PHE A 592 -27.43 10.30 -3.76
N VAL A 593 -27.92 11.30 -4.52
CA VAL A 593 -28.66 12.45 -3.97
C VAL A 593 -30.18 12.34 -4.15
N ASN A 594 -30.69 11.14 -4.49
CA ASN A 594 -32.10 10.90 -4.86
C ASN A 594 -32.67 11.90 -5.89
N GLY A 595 -31.81 12.35 -6.82
CA GLY A 595 -32.09 13.36 -7.84
C GLY A 595 -32.42 12.79 -9.22
N SER A 596 -32.72 11.51 -9.37
CA SER A 596 -32.96 10.88 -10.68
C SER A 596 -34.11 11.49 -11.49
N GLY A 597 -35.00 12.28 -10.86
CA GLY A 597 -36.06 13.03 -11.54
C GLY A 597 -35.61 14.31 -12.23
N GLY A 598 -34.35 14.73 -12.05
CA GLY A 598 -33.74 15.90 -12.70
C GLY A 598 -32.53 15.53 -13.55
N ILE A 599 -31.82 16.54 -14.04
CA ILE A 599 -30.59 16.37 -14.83
C ILE A 599 -29.38 16.69 -13.95
N THR A 600 -28.44 15.74 -13.93
CA THR A 600 -27.13 15.88 -13.28
C THR A 600 -26.13 16.33 -14.34
N VAL A 601 -25.46 17.45 -14.13
CA VAL A 601 -24.43 18.00 -15.04
C VAL A 601 -23.11 18.04 -14.29
N PHE A 602 -22.04 17.53 -14.88
CA PHE A 602 -20.69 17.67 -14.34
C PHE A 602 -20.07 19.01 -14.71
N THR A 603 -19.50 19.63 -13.71
CA THR A 603 -18.78 20.90 -13.77
C THR A 603 -17.40 20.72 -13.14
N LYS A 604 -16.59 21.77 -13.10
CA LYS A 604 -15.28 21.80 -12.44
C LYS A 604 -15.40 21.84 -10.92
N ASN A 605 -16.46 22.47 -10.38
CA ASN A 605 -16.73 22.67 -8.95
C ASN A 605 -18.10 23.35 -8.73
N THR A 606 -18.54 23.45 -7.48
CA THR A 606 -19.74 24.22 -7.08
C THR A 606 -19.75 25.64 -7.66
N THR A 607 -18.61 26.33 -7.67
CA THR A 607 -18.51 27.70 -8.18
C THR A 607 -18.93 27.79 -9.64
N GLU A 608 -18.48 26.86 -10.49
CA GLU A 608 -18.88 26.83 -11.89
C GLU A 608 -20.37 26.51 -12.03
N SER A 609 -20.89 25.54 -11.26
CA SER A 609 -22.33 25.21 -11.23
C SER A 609 -23.20 26.44 -10.92
N ILE A 610 -22.82 27.23 -9.91
CA ILE A 610 -23.57 28.45 -9.53
C ILE A 610 -23.45 29.51 -10.62
N ASN A 611 -22.27 29.69 -11.21
CA ASN A 611 -22.09 30.63 -12.32
C ASN A 611 -22.89 30.22 -13.56
N MET A 612 -23.06 28.92 -13.82
CA MET A 612 -23.94 28.42 -14.89
C MET A 612 -25.40 28.80 -14.62
N VAL A 613 -25.87 28.74 -13.36
CA VAL A 613 -27.22 29.22 -13.01
C VAL A 613 -27.34 30.73 -13.18
N ALA A 614 -26.39 31.50 -12.64
CA ALA A 614 -26.37 32.95 -12.74
C ALA A 614 -26.35 33.44 -14.20
N GLY A 615 -25.56 32.77 -15.06
CA GLY A 615 -25.45 33.10 -16.48
C GLY A 615 -26.57 32.55 -17.35
N GLY A 616 -27.16 31.41 -16.98
CA GLY A 616 -28.16 30.69 -17.78
C GLY A 616 -29.60 31.16 -17.56
N ILE A 617 -29.87 31.93 -16.50
CA ILE A 617 -31.15 32.62 -16.31
C ILE A 617 -31.18 33.89 -17.17
N ALA A 618 -32.25 34.07 -17.95
CA ALA A 618 -32.48 35.27 -18.74
C ALA A 618 -32.97 36.44 -17.87
N TRP A 619 -32.06 37.09 -17.15
CA TRP A 619 -32.33 38.23 -16.25
C TRP A 619 -32.80 39.48 -17.00
N LYS A 620 -33.69 40.25 -16.37
CA LYS A 620 -34.15 41.57 -16.80
C LYS A 620 -33.83 42.61 -15.72
N PRO A 621 -33.58 43.88 -16.08
CA PRO A 621 -33.49 44.95 -15.10
C PRO A 621 -34.74 44.99 -14.20
N GLY A 622 -34.53 45.09 -12.89
CA GLY A 622 -35.58 45.02 -11.87
C GLY A 622 -35.89 43.60 -11.36
N ASP A 623 -35.37 42.55 -11.99
CA ASP A 623 -35.43 41.21 -11.39
C ASP A 623 -34.66 41.20 -10.06
N ARG A 624 -35.16 40.44 -9.10
CA ARG A 624 -34.57 40.36 -7.75
C ARG A 624 -34.09 38.96 -7.42
N ILE A 625 -32.97 38.88 -6.72
CA ILE A 625 -32.44 37.67 -6.08
C ILE A 625 -32.27 37.90 -4.59
N VAL A 626 -32.63 36.89 -3.79
CA VAL A 626 -32.42 36.89 -2.35
C VAL A 626 -31.34 35.87 -2.00
N THR A 627 -30.42 36.25 -1.13
CA THR A 627 -29.38 35.38 -0.58
C THR A 627 -29.13 35.73 0.89
N THR A 628 -28.20 35.07 1.58
CA THR A 628 -27.95 35.29 3.03
C THR A 628 -26.50 35.67 3.31
N ILE A 629 -26.26 36.28 4.48
CA ILE A 629 -24.89 36.56 4.96
C ILE A 629 -24.06 35.28 5.19
N LEU A 630 -24.69 34.10 5.27
CA LEU A 630 -24.00 32.81 5.44
C LEU A 630 -23.26 32.32 4.19
N GLU A 631 -23.44 32.99 3.05
CA GLU A 631 -22.93 32.48 1.79
C GLU A 631 -21.40 32.48 1.70
N HIS A 632 -20.88 31.36 1.21
CA HIS A 632 -19.54 31.32 0.64
C HIS A 632 -19.49 32.27 -0.56
N HIS A 633 -18.33 32.89 -0.83
CA HIS A 633 -18.14 33.83 -1.95
C HIS A 633 -18.63 33.29 -3.31
N SER A 634 -18.51 31.99 -3.54
CA SER A 634 -19.03 31.30 -4.73
C SER A 634 -20.55 31.40 -4.92
N ASN A 635 -21.31 31.52 -3.84
CA ASN A 635 -22.76 31.72 -3.85
C ASN A 635 -23.17 33.16 -3.50
N LEU A 636 -22.25 34.12 -3.64
CA LEU A 636 -22.51 35.56 -3.42
C LEU A 636 -22.07 36.40 -4.62
N LEU A 637 -20.81 36.25 -5.03
CA LEU A 637 -20.21 37.07 -6.08
C LEU A 637 -20.91 36.95 -7.45
N PRO A 638 -21.39 35.76 -7.89
CA PRO A 638 -22.14 35.67 -9.15
C PRO A 638 -23.37 36.58 -9.16
N TRP A 639 -24.08 36.67 -8.04
CA TRP A 639 -25.28 37.48 -7.88
C TRP A 639 -24.95 38.97 -7.85
N LEU A 640 -23.93 39.37 -7.08
CA LEU A 640 -23.45 40.76 -7.07
C LEU A 640 -22.96 41.23 -8.45
N SER A 641 -22.43 40.32 -9.27
CA SER A 641 -22.01 40.66 -10.63
C SER A 641 -23.20 41.05 -11.53
N LEU A 642 -24.40 40.55 -11.26
CA LEU A 642 -25.63 40.84 -12.00
C LEU A 642 -26.22 42.21 -11.66
N VAL A 643 -25.78 42.87 -10.59
CA VAL A 643 -26.18 44.26 -10.27
C VAL A 643 -25.85 45.20 -11.44
N LYS A 644 -24.73 44.95 -12.13
CA LYS A 644 -24.35 45.70 -13.35
C LYS A 644 -25.33 45.51 -14.52
N LYS A 645 -26.16 44.46 -14.49
CA LYS A 645 -27.24 44.18 -15.44
C LYS A 645 -28.62 44.65 -14.94
N GLY A 646 -28.66 45.37 -13.81
CA GLY A 646 -29.90 45.87 -13.21
C GLY A 646 -30.65 44.87 -12.35
N VAL A 647 -30.03 43.75 -11.96
CA VAL A 647 -30.62 42.79 -11.01
C VAL A 647 -30.42 43.31 -9.58
N GLU A 648 -31.47 43.28 -8.77
CA GLU A 648 -31.43 43.68 -7.37
C GLU A 648 -31.06 42.49 -6.48
N VAL A 649 -30.12 42.68 -5.56
CA VAL A 649 -29.65 41.62 -4.64
C VAL A 649 -30.03 42.00 -3.21
N ASP A 650 -30.90 41.21 -2.59
CA ASP A 650 -31.21 41.31 -1.16
C ASP A 650 -30.40 40.26 -0.40
N ILE A 651 -29.67 40.68 0.64
CA ILE A 651 -28.92 39.80 1.52
C ILE A 651 -29.61 39.80 2.88
N ILE A 652 -30.23 38.67 3.26
CA ILE A 652 -30.89 38.49 4.55
C ILE A 652 -29.88 38.12 5.65
N GLY A 653 -30.17 38.56 6.87
CA GLY A 653 -29.38 38.25 8.04
C GLY A 653 -29.64 36.84 8.59
N ILE A 654 -29.11 36.61 9.79
CA ILE A 654 -29.32 35.41 10.60
C ILE A 654 -29.77 35.82 12.01
N HIS A 655 -30.36 34.87 12.73
CA HIS A 655 -30.60 34.97 14.16
C HIS A 655 -29.33 34.62 14.97
N GLU A 656 -29.38 34.85 16.29
CA GLU A 656 -28.26 34.55 17.20
C GLU A 656 -27.88 33.07 17.22
N ASP A 657 -28.81 32.17 16.90
CA ASP A 657 -28.57 30.71 16.76
C ASP A 657 -27.99 30.31 15.38
N TYR A 658 -27.57 31.31 14.61
CA TYR A 658 -27.05 31.22 13.24
C TYR A 658 -28.05 30.78 12.17
N THR A 659 -29.34 30.60 12.49
CA THR A 659 -30.34 30.23 11.49
C THR A 659 -30.73 31.45 10.63
N PRO A 660 -31.06 31.26 9.34
CA PRO A 660 -31.51 32.36 8.46
C PRO A 660 -32.79 33.03 8.97
N ASP A 661 -32.89 34.35 8.81
CA ASP A 661 -34.12 35.10 9.13
C ASP A 661 -35.20 34.85 8.06
N LEU A 662 -36.08 33.88 8.33
CA LEU A 662 -37.17 33.51 7.42
C LEU A 662 -38.25 34.61 7.30
N THR A 663 -38.38 35.49 8.30
CA THR A 663 -39.31 36.63 8.21
C THR A 663 -38.79 37.67 7.23
N ALA A 664 -37.48 37.95 7.27
CA ALA A 664 -36.82 38.79 6.29
C ALA A 664 -36.86 38.19 4.88
N LEU A 665 -36.73 36.85 4.78
CA LEU A 665 -36.88 36.14 3.51
C LEU A 665 -38.27 36.35 2.90
N GLU A 666 -39.35 36.07 3.65
CA GLU A 666 -40.73 36.26 3.18
C GLU A 666 -41.00 37.70 2.75
N LYS A 667 -40.53 38.68 3.53
CA LYS A 667 -40.63 40.10 3.20
C LYS A 667 -39.90 40.45 1.89
N ALA A 668 -38.73 39.86 1.65
CA ALA A 668 -37.98 40.09 0.43
C ALA A 668 -38.65 39.41 -0.79
N LEU A 669 -39.20 38.21 -0.60
CA LEU A 669 -39.97 37.49 -1.62
C LEU A 669 -41.20 38.28 -2.09
N GLY A 670 -41.89 38.97 -1.17
CA GLY A 670 -43.04 39.84 -1.47
C GLY A 670 -42.77 40.99 -2.45
N LYS A 671 -41.50 41.26 -2.78
CA LYS A 671 -41.10 42.28 -3.77
C LYS A 671 -41.01 41.76 -5.22
N GLY A 672 -41.39 40.50 -5.48
CA GLY A 672 -41.27 39.88 -6.80
C GLY A 672 -39.89 39.27 -7.05
N THR A 673 -39.46 38.38 -6.15
CA THR A 673 -38.16 37.69 -6.26
C THR A 673 -38.20 36.59 -7.31
N ARG A 674 -37.16 36.55 -8.16
CA ARG A 674 -37.03 35.54 -9.23
C ARG A 674 -36.30 34.28 -8.75
N LEU A 675 -35.25 34.44 -7.94
CA LEU A 675 -34.43 33.35 -7.42
C LEU A 675 -34.08 33.61 -5.95
N VAL A 676 -34.08 32.55 -5.14
CA VAL A 676 -33.42 32.52 -3.84
C VAL A 676 -32.20 31.60 -3.95
N ALA A 677 -31.04 32.08 -3.56
CA ALA A 677 -29.79 31.31 -3.56
C ALA A 677 -29.26 31.21 -2.13
N ILE A 678 -29.28 30.00 -1.57
CA ILE A 678 -28.95 29.77 -0.17
C ILE A 678 -28.04 28.56 0.03
N THR A 679 -27.10 28.65 0.97
CA THR A 679 -26.31 27.51 1.42
C THR A 679 -27.20 26.53 2.18
N HIS A 680 -27.03 25.24 1.91
CA HIS A 680 -27.68 24.19 2.69
C HIS A 680 -26.97 23.98 4.03
N ALA A 681 -25.65 24.19 4.09
CA ALA A 681 -24.92 24.29 5.36
C ALA A 681 -23.73 25.24 5.27
N SER A 682 -23.59 26.11 6.28
CA SER A 682 -22.49 27.08 6.34
C SER A 682 -21.13 26.39 6.42
N ASN A 683 -20.17 26.85 5.62
CA ASN A 683 -18.79 26.40 5.68
C ASN A 683 -17.98 27.03 6.82
N VAL A 684 -18.59 27.89 7.64
CA VAL A 684 -17.95 28.58 8.76
C VAL A 684 -18.49 28.04 10.07
N VAL A 685 -19.79 28.27 10.33
CA VAL A 685 -20.43 27.92 11.61
C VAL A 685 -21.14 26.57 11.58
N GLY A 686 -21.13 25.86 10.44
CA GLY A 686 -21.69 24.53 10.32
C GLY A 686 -23.23 24.44 10.38
N VAL A 687 -23.94 25.56 10.52
CA VAL A 687 -25.42 25.57 10.59
C VAL A 687 -26.05 25.01 9.32
N VAL A 688 -27.00 24.08 9.48
CA VAL A 688 -27.83 23.53 8.40
C VAL A 688 -29.08 24.39 8.26
N THR A 689 -29.32 24.93 7.06
CA THR A 689 -30.48 25.79 6.80
C THR A 689 -31.72 24.93 6.51
N PRO A 690 -32.95 25.40 6.85
CA PRO A 690 -34.18 24.65 6.65
C PRO A 690 -34.64 24.69 5.18
N VAL A 691 -33.80 24.23 4.24
CA VAL A 691 -34.00 24.39 2.79
C VAL A 691 -35.34 23.88 2.27
N LYS A 692 -35.94 22.87 2.91
CA LYS A 692 -37.26 22.34 2.54
C LYS A 692 -38.39 23.33 2.83
N GLU A 693 -38.32 24.00 3.98
CA GLU A 693 -39.25 25.06 4.34
C GLU A 693 -39.04 26.28 3.46
N ILE A 694 -37.79 26.67 3.25
CA ILE A 694 -37.41 27.78 2.38
C ILE A 694 -37.89 27.53 0.94
N ALA A 695 -37.70 26.33 0.39
CA ALA A 695 -38.19 25.97 -0.93
C ALA A 695 -39.72 26.11 -1.04
N LYS A 696 -40.46 25.65 -0.02
CA LYS A 696 -41.92 25.81 0.05
C LYS A 696 -42.31 27.30 0.01
N ILE A 697 -41.70 28.14 0.86
CA ILE A 697 -41.96 29.59 0.91
C ILE A 697 -41.63 30.25 -0.44
N CYS A 698 -40.52 29.87 -1.07
CA CYS A 698 -40.13 30.38 -2.39
C CYS A 698 -41.19 30.07 -3.45
N HIS A 699 -41.66 28.82 -3.49
CA HIS A 699 -42.65 28.37 -4.48
C HIS A 699 -44.03 29.02 -4.25
N GLU A 700 -44.43 29.26 -3.00
CA GLU A 700 -45.65 30.02 -2.67
C GLU A 700 -45.61 31.46 -3.21
N HIS A 701 -44.41 32.03 -3.37
CA HIS A 701 -44.19 33.37 -3.95
C HIS A 701 -43.77 33.33 -5.42
N GLY A 702 -43.78 32.16 -6.07
CA GLY A 702 -43.38 32.00 -7.48
C GLY A 702 -41.89 32.15 -7.76
N ALA A 703 -41.04 32.18 -6.72
CA ALA A 703 -39.59 32.24 -6.84
C ALA A 703 -38.98 30.84 -7.03
N LYS A 704 -37.90 30.76 -7.81
CA LYS A 704 -37.06 29.56 -7.90
C LYS A 704 -36.07 29.50 -6.73
N ILE A 705 -35.53 28.33 -6.42
CA ILE A 705 -34.51 28.18 -5.38
C ILE A 705 -33.29 27.38 -5.86
N LEU A 706 -32.09 27.93 -5.59
CA LEU A 706 -30.81 27.27 -5.70
C LEU A 706 -30.28 26.96 -4.30
N ILE A 707 -29.87 25.71 -4.08
CA ILE A 707 -29.15 25.30 -2.87
C ILE A 707 -27.66 25.09 -3.16
N ASP A 708 -26.78 25.77 -2.42
CA ASP A 708 -25.37 25.40 -2.35
C ASP A 708 -25.22 24.26 -1.33
N ALA A 709 -25.09 23.04 -1.85
CA ALA A 709 -25.02 21.81 -1.09
C ALA A 709 -23.57 21.32 -0.90
N ALA A 710 -22.57 22.16 -1.17
CA ALA A 710 -21.15 21.79 -1.13
C ALA A 710 -20.69 21.22 0.22
N GLN A 711 -21.34 21.62 1.32
CA GLN A 711 -21.04 21.16 2.68
C GLN A 711 -22.07 20.17 3.25
N THR A 712 -23.17 19.88 2.56
CA THR A 712 -24.15 18.89 3.05
C THR A 712 -23.99 17.55 2.36
N VAL A 713 -23.77 17.54 1.04
CA VAL A 713 -23.61 16.29 0.27
C VAL A 713 -22.51 15.38 0.82
N PRO A 714 -21.36 15.88 1.31
CA PRO A 714 -20.34 15.02 1.90
C PRO A 714 -20.69 14.47 3.30
N HIS A 715 -21.61 15.11 4.02
CA HIS A 715 -21.72 14.99 5.49
C HIS A 715 -23.05 14.42 5.97
N LEU A 716 -24.13 14.55 5.18
CA LEU A 716 -25.46 14.07 5.56
C LEU A 716 -26.26 13.54 4.36
N PRO A 717 -27.29 12.70 4.58
CA PRO A 717 -28.16 12.25 3.51
C PRO A 717 -28.91 13.44 2.88
N VAL A 718 -28.73 13.66 1.58
CA VAL A 718 -29.42 14.71 0.82
C VAL A 718 -30.37 14.06 -0.17
N ASP A 719 -31.63 14.49 -0.16
CA ASP A 719 -32.66 14.04 -1.10
C ASP A 719 -33.17 15.22 -1.94
N LEU A 720 -32.56 15.44 -3.10
CA LEU A 720 -32.92 16.55 -3.98
C LEU A 720 -34.32 16.40 -4.57
N GLY A 721 -34.81 15.17 -4.74
CA GLY A 721 -36.18 14.90 -5.18
C GLY A 721 -37.23 15.36 -4.16
N ALA A 722 -36.91 15.28 -2.86
CA ALA A 722 -37.83 15.62 -1.76
C ALA A 722 -37.63 17.02 -1.15
N ILE A 723 -36.45 17.63 -1.30
CA ILE A 723 -36.15 18.97 -0.77
C ILE A 723 -37.00 20.06 -1.44
N GLY A 724 -37.35 19.86 -2.72
CA GLY A 724 -38.13 20.83 -3.49
C GLY A 724 -37.28 21.95 -4.11
N CYS A 725 -35.95 21.82 -4.17
CA CYS A 725 -35.12 22.80 -4.85
C CYS A 725 -35.28 22.74 -6.38
N ASP A 726 -35.01 23.85 -7.08
CA ASP A 726 -34.94 23.88 -8.54
C ASP A 726 -33.52 23.59 -9.05
N PHE A 727 -32.52 24.07 -8.30
CA PHE A 727 -31.10 23.86 -8.58
C PHE A 727 -30.35 23.43 -7.33
N ALA A 728 -29.36 22.56 -7.47
CA ALA A 728 -28.42 22.24 -6.41
C ALA A 728 -26.99 22.15 -6.95
N ALA A 729 -26.03 22.72 -6.22
CA ALA A 729 -24.63 22.73 -6.61
C ALA A 729 -23.74 22.11 -5.52
N PHE A 730 -22.81 21.23 -5.89
CA PHE A 730 -21.84 20.65 -4.96
C PHE A 730 -20.52 20.26 -5.65
N SER A 731 -19.46 20.10 -4.85
CA SER A 731 -18.09 19.86 -5.32
C SER A 731 -17.64 18.44 -4.98
N GLY A 732 -17.06 17.73 -5.94
CA GLY A 732 -16.57 16.37 -5.76
C GLY A 732 -15.43 16.27 -4.75
N HIS A 733 -14.50 17.22 -4.76
CA HIS A 733 -13.33 17.23 -3.88
C HIS A 733 -13.63 17.39 -2.38
N LYS A 734 -14.87 17.72 -2.01
CA LYS A 734 -15.35 17.71 -0.61
C LYS A 734 -15.99 16.38 -0.21
N MET A 735 -16.42 15.58 -1.19
CA MET A 735 -17.13 14.31 -1.01
C MET A 735 -16.30 13.11 -1.46
N CYS A 736 -15.03 13.06 -1.07
CA CYS A 736 -14.07 12.00 -1.41
C CYS A 736 -13.69 11.89 -2.90
N GLY A 737 -14.24 12.75 -3.77
CA GLY A 737 -14.03 12.72 -5.21
C GLY A 737 -12.77 13.49 -5.66
N PRO A 738 -12.38 13.36 -6.94
CA PRO A 738 -11.22 14.07 -7.49
C PRO A 738 -11.39 15.59 -7.54
N THR A 739 -10.30 16.35 -7.49
CA THR A 739 -10.30 17.78 -7.81
C THR A 739 -10.71 18.04 -9.26
N GLY A 740 -11.24 19.23 -9.54
CA GLY A 740 -11.73 19.58 -10.88
C GLY A 740 -13.00 18.82 -11.26
N THR A 741 -13.79 18.42 -10.26
CA THR A 741 -15.11 17.81 -10.43
C THR A 741 -16.13 18.51 -9.52
N GLY A 742 -17.29 18.80 -10.08
CA GLY A 742 -18.43 19.42 -9.43
C GLY A 742 -19.71 18.96 -10.13
N VAL A 743 -20.83 19.27 -9.51
CA VAL A 743 -22.15 18.89 -10.00
C VAL A 743 -23.07 20.10 -9.96
N LEU A 744 -23.83 20.28 -11.03
CA LEU A 744 -25.06 21.05 -11.06
C LEU A 744 -26.20 20.05 -11.26
N TRP A 745 -27.07 19.92 -10.27
CA TRP A 745 -28.34 19.24 -10.43
C TRP A 745 -29.43 20.26 -10.74
N MET A 746 -30.26 19.97 -11.72
CA MET A 746 -31.39 20.83 -12.11
C MET A 746 -32.64 19.98 -12.20
N LYS A 747 -33.71 20.41 -11.52
CA LYS A 747 -35.00 19.75 -11.59
C LYS A 747 -35.55 19.74 -13.02
N GLU A 748 -35.46 20.88 -13.69
CA GLU A 748 -35.85 21.06 -15.07
C GLU A 748 -34.71 21.71 -15.87
N PRO A 749 -34.44 21.33 -17.13
CA PRO A 749 -33.36 21.88 -17.96
C PRO A 749 -33.71 23.26 -18.54
N ILE A 750 -34.06 24.22 -17.68
CA ILE A 750 -34.53 25.56 -18.06
C ILE A 750 -33.42 26.57 -18.29
N LEU A 751 -32.16 26.23 -17.97
CA LEU A 751 -31.03 27.13 -18.17
C LEU A 751 -30.60 27.15 -19.64
N GLU A 752 -30.23 28.35 -20.09
CA GLU A 752 -29.45 28.52 -21.31
C GLU A 752 -27.96 28.17 -21.04
N PRO A 753 -27.29 27.37 -21.88
CA PRO A 753 -25.88 27.02 -21.68
C PRO A 753 -24.98 28.26 -21.73
N SER A 754 -24.25 28.53 -20.65
CA SER A 754 -23.33 29.66 -20.55
C SER A 754 -22.01 29.45 -21.31
N ILE A 755 -21.66 28.20 -21.62
CA ILE A 755 -20.50 27.81 -22.42
C ILE A 755 -21.01 26.98 -23.60
N VAL A 756 -20.65 27.41 -24.81
CA VAL A 756 -21.08 26.75 -26.05
C VAL A 756 -19.87 26.23 -26.85
N GLY A 757 -19.99 25.05 -27.45
CA GLY A 757 -18.89 24.43 -28.19
C GLY A 757 -19.17 23.00 -28.67
N GLY A 758 -18.10 22.27 -29.02
CA GLY A 758 -18.20 20.85 -29.36
C GLY A 758 -18.66 20.01 -28.16
N GLY A 759 -19.25 18.84 -28.38
CA GLY A 759 -19.75 17.95 -27.32
C GLY A 759 -21.20 18.22 -26.91
N MET A 760 -21.64 19.49 -26.91
CA MET A 760 -22.99 19.88 -26.46
C MET A 760 -24.07 19.97 -27.55
N VAL A 761 -23.73 19.64 -28.80
CA VAL A 761 -24.60 19.84 -29.98
C VAL A 761 -25.04 18.52 -30.60
N GLU A 762 -26.30 18.45 -31.05
CA GLU A 762 -26.79 17.40 -31.91
C GLU A 762 -26.34 17.60 -33.36
N THR A 763 -26.58 18.81 -33.89
CA THR A 763 -26.23 19.23 -35.25
C THR A 763 -25.77 20.69 -35.29
N VAL A 764 -24.91 21.03 -36.25
CA VAL A 764 -24.39 22.39 -36.47
C VAL A 764 -24.49 22.73 -37.95
N SER A 765 -24.95 23.94 -38.26
CA SER A 765 -25.02 24.52 -39.60
C SER A 765 -24.31 25.87 -39.66
N LYS A 766 -24.26 26.49 -40.85
CA LYS A 766 -23.67 27.83 -41.02
C LYS A 766 -24.43 28.94 -40.26
N THR A 767 -25.71 28.74 -39.97
CA THR A 767 -26.61 29.77 -39.44
C THR A 767 -27.15 29.47 -38.03
N GLY A 768 -26.76 28.34 -37.43
CA GLY A 768 -27.24 27.94 -36.11
C GLY A 768 -26.88 26.50 -35.75
N PHE A 769 -27.27 26.09 -34.55
CA PHE A 769 -27.02 24.75 -34.02
C PHE A 769 -28.23 24.24 -33.21
N VAL A 770 -28.34 22.92 -33.10
CA VAL A 770 -29.31 22.23 -32.24
C VAL A 770 -28.53 21.63 -31.07
N PRO A 771 -28.83 21.99 -29.80
CA PRO A 771 -28.19 21.38 -28.64
C PRO A 771 -28.51 19.89 -28.53
N ALA A 772 -27.60 19.12 -27.93
CA ALA A 772 -27.89 17.74 -27.53
C ALA A 772 -28.93 17.71 -26.40
N GLU A 773 -29.57 16.55 -26.19
CA GLU A 773 -30.47 16.34 -25.06
C GLU A 773 -29.69 15.98 -23.77
N GLY A 774 -30.37 16.04 -22.62
CA GLY A 774 -29.81 15.62 -21.34
C GLY A 774 -28.68 16.51 -20.80
N TYR A 775 -27.75 15.90 -20.07
CA TYR A 775 -26.61 16.60 -19.47
C TYR A 775 -25.63 17.12 -20.53
N GLN A 776 -25.58 16.46 -21.70
CA GLN A 776 -24.69 16.82 -22.79
C GLN A 776 -24.91 18.26 -23.26
N LYS A 777 -26.15 18.76 -23.22
CA LYS A 777 -26.48 20.17 -23.51
C LYS A 777 -25.61 21.17 -22.73
N TYR A 778 -25.18 20.79 -21.54
CA TYR A 778 -24.54 21.66 -20.56
C TYR A 778 -23.03 21.39 -20.39
N GLU A 779 -22.50 20.34 -21.03
CA GLU A 779 -21.08 19.94 -20.95
C GLU A 779 -20.35 20.21 -22.26
N ALA A 780 -20.09 21.48 -22.54
CA ALA A 780 -19.33 21.88 -23.71
C ALA A 780 -17.83 21.55 -23.57
N GLY A 781 -17.25 21.02 -24.63
CA GLY A 781 -15.85 20.60 -24.71
C GLY A 781 -15.63 19.13 -24.35
N THR A 782 -14.36 18.71 -24.29
CA THR A 782 -14.01 17.40 -23.71
C THR A 782 -14.07 17.54 -22.20
N PRO A 783 -14.94 16.77 -21.49
CA PRO A 783 -15.08 16.91 -20.05
C PRO A 783 -13.88 16.31 -19.29
N ASN A 784 -13.84 16.52 -17.97
CA ASN A 784 -12.94 15.79 -17.08
C ASN A 784 -13.44 14.34 -16.91
N ILE A 785 -13.22 13.50 -17.92
CA ILE A 785 -13.77 12.13 -17.99
C ILE A 785 -13.29 11.28 -16.81
N ALA A 786 -11.98 11.27 -16.55
CA ALA A 786 -11.38 10.51 -15.46
C ALA A 786 -11.92 10.97 -14.11
N GLY A 787 -12.00 12.29 -13.91
CA GLY A 787 -12.56 12.91 -12.71
C GLY A 787 -14.03 12.55 -12.51
N GLY A 788 -14.87 12.65 -13.54
CA GLY A 788 -16.28 12.29 -13.48
C GLY A 788 -16.49 10.81 -13.12
N ILE A 789 -15.71 9.90 -13.71
CA ILE A 789 -15.74 8.47 -13.34
C ILE A 789 -15.33 8.27 -11.87
N GLY A 790 -14.24 8.91 -11.43
CA GLY A 790 -13.80 8.87 -10.05
C GLY A 790 -14.84 9.42 -9.07
N LEU A 791 -15.52 10.51 -9.44
CA LEU A 791 -16.62 11.08 -8.66
C LEU A 791 -17.80 10.09 -8.54
N GLY A 792 -18.15 9.38 -9.61
CA GLY A 792 -19.11 8.28 -9.56
C GLY A 792 -18.74 7.18 -8.57
N VAL A 793 -17.47 6.82 -8.48
CA VAL A 793 -16.96 5.84 -7.51
C VAL A 793 -16.98 6.40 -6.08
N ALA A 794 -16.71 7.70 -5.90
CA ALA A 794 -16.81 8.35 -4.59
C ALA A 794 -18.25 8.32 -4.05
N ALA A 795 -19.24 8.55 -4.92
CA ALA A 795 -20.66 8.42 -4.57
C ALA A 795 -21.02 6.99 -4.11
N ASP A 796 -20.58 5.96 -4.84
CA ASP A 796 -20.77 4.55 -4.44
C ASP A 796 -20.10 4.25 -3.10
N TYR A 797 -18.89 4.76 -2.87
CA TYR A 797 -18.13 4.56 -1.65
C TYR A 797 -18.89 5.11 -0.42
N LEU A 798 -19.34 6.36 -0.51
CA LEU A 798 -20.13 7.02 0.53
C LEU A 798 -21.47 6.30 0.76
N ASN A 799 -22.14 5.88 -0.32
CA ASN A 799 -23.40 5.14 -0.23
C ASN A 799 -23.21 3.75 0.44
N THR A 800 -22.10 3.07 0.14
CA THR A 800 -21.76 1.76 0.71
C THR A 800 -21.55 1.83 2.22
N ILE A 801 -20.92 2.90 2.70
CA ILE A 801 -20.78 3.17 4.14
C ILE A 801 -22.16 3.54 4.72
N GLY A 802 -22.93 4.33 3.99
CA GLY A 802 -24.25 4.81 4.34
C GLY A 802 -24.21 6.19 4.99
N MET A 803 -24.79 7.18 4.32
CA MET A 803 -24.75 8.59 4.75
C MET A 803 -25.37 8.83 6.12
N LYS A 804 -26.38 8.05 6.53
CA LYS A 804 -26.95 8.14 7.90
C LYS A 804 -25.94 7.77 8.97
N LYS A 805 -25.08 6.78 8.69
CA LYS A 805 -24.04 6.33 9.62
C LYS A 805 -22.90 7.34 9.68
N ILE A 806 -22.50 7.90 8.53
CA ILE A 806 -21.52 9.00 8.44
C ILE A 806 -22.00 10.20 9.26
N HIS A 807 -23.23 10.66 9.01
CA HIS A 807 -23.82 11.78 9.71
C HIS A 807 -23.85 11.57 11.24
N ALA A 808 -24.30 10.41 11.71
CA ALA A 808 -24.34 10.10 13.14
C ALA A 808 -22.94 10.07 13.78
N HIS A 809 -21.93 9.56 13.05
CA HIS A 809 -20.55 9.56 13.51
C HIS A 809 -19.99 10.97 13.64
N GLU A 810 -20.14 11.78 12.59
CA GLU A 810 -19.67 13.17 12.60
C GLU A 810 -20.40 14.01 13.65
N GLN A 811 -21.72 13.87 13.81
CA GLN A 811 -22.49 14.57 14.84
C GLN A 811 -21.94 14.30 16.24
N ARG A 812 -21.63 13.04 16.55
CA ARG A 812 -21.07 12.64 17.85
C ARG A 812 -19.72 13.29 18.11
N LEU A 813 -18.81 13.24 17.13
CA LEU A 813 -17.48 13.84 17.26
C LEU A 813 -17.54 15.37 17.35
N THR A 814 -18.42 15.98 16.57
CA THR A 814 -18.63 17.44 16.55
C THR A 814 -19.20 17.93 17.88
N ALA A 815 -20.15 17.19 18.46
CA ALA A 815 -20.67 17.49 19.79
C ALA A 815 -19.57 17.46 20.84
N LYS A 816 -18.77 16.39 20.86
CA LYS A 816 -17.61 16.29 21.75
C LYS A 816 -16.68 17.49 21.59
N LEU A 817 -16.25 17.79 20.36
CA LEU A 817 -15.32 18.88 20.06
C LEU A 817 -15.84 20.25 20.53
N ILE A 818 -17.12 20.54 20.29
CA ILE A 818 -17.73 21.81 20.72
C ILE A 818 -17.79 21.90 22.24
N ASP A 819 -18.25 20.84 22.91
CA ASP A 819 -18.42 20.82 24.37
C ASP A 819 -17.08 20.99 25.08
N THR A 820 -16.03 20.31 24.61
CA THR A 820 -14.68 20.47 25.19
C THR A 820 -14.06 21.81 24.86
N LEU A 821 -14.14 22.31 23.63
CA LEU A 821 -13.58 23.64 23.31
C LEU A 821 -14.26 24.77 24.10
N LYS A 822 -15.58 24.72 24.29
CA LYS A 822 -16.31 25.69 25.12
C LYS A 822 -15.90 25.65 26.61
N SER A 823 -15.31 24.55 27.07
CA SER A 823 -14.86 24.42 28.47
C SER A 823 -13.48 25.03 28.72
N ILE A 824 -12.73 25.36 27.67
CA ILE A 824 -11.41 25.98 27.78
C ILE A 824 -11.59 27.49 27.96
N ASP A 825 -11.01 28.03 29.03
CA ASP A 825 -11.00 29.48 29.27
C ASP A 825 -10.41 30.24 28.06
N ARG A 826 -10.95 31.43 27.75
CA ARG A 826 -10.55 32.28 26.60
C ARG A 826 -10.85 31.72 25.20
N VAL A 827 -11.47 30.55 25.07
CA VAL A 827 -11.88 29.99 23.77
C VAL A 827 -13.34 30.30 23.47
N HIS A 828 -13.61 30.93 22.32
CA HIS A 828 -14.98 31.22 21.87
C HIS A 828 -15.34 30.36 20.66
N VAL A 829 -16.39 29.55 20.77
CA VAL A 829 -16.84 28.62 19.72
C VAL A 829 -18.06 29.19 18.99
N TYR A 830 -18.01 29.19 17.66
CA TYR A 830 -19.06 29.66 16.75
C TYR A 830 -19.69 28.47 16.02
N ALA A 831 -20.72 27.87 16.64
CA ALA A 831 -21.51 26.79 16.07
C ALA A 831 -22.89 26.74 16.74
N PRO A 832 -23.96 26.31 16.03
CA PRO A 832 -25.27 26.07 16.64
C PRO A 832 -25.17 25.09 17.80
N GLU A 833 -25.96 25.26 18.86
CA GLU A 833 -25.92 24.34 20.01
C GLU A 833 -26.54 22.97 19.70
N SER A 834 -27.61 22.97 18.90
CA SER A 834 -28.35 21.75 18.56
C SER A 834 -27.58 20.88 17.56
N ALA A 835 -27.26 19.64 17.95
CA ALA A 835 -26.46 18.73 17.13
C ALA A 835 -27.13 18.33 15.80
N ASP A 836 -28.47 18.31 15.75
CA ASP A 836 -29.27 18.02 14.56
C ASP A 836 -29.32 19.18 13.54
N LYS A 837 -28.95 20.39 13.96
CA LYS A 837 -28.94 21.60 13.12
C LYS A 837 -27.55 21.97 12.60
N ARG A 838 -26.56 21.07 12.70
CA ARG A 838 -25.18 21.35 12.27
C ARG A 838 -24.49 20.16 11.61
N ILE A 839 -23.51 20.48 10.76
CA ILE A 839 -22.52 19.52 10.22
C ILE A 839 -21.24 19.54 11.05
N GLY A 840 -20.27 18.68 10.69
CA GLY A 840 -18.96 18.62 11.34
C GLY A 840 -18.01 19.77 11.02
N VAL A 841 -18.46 21.01 11.18
CA VAL A 841 -17.65 22.23 11.02
C VAL A 841 -17.74 23.06 12.29
N VAL A 842 -16.59 23.36 12.89
CA VAL A 842 -16.46 24.09 14.15
C VAL A 842 -15.47 25.23 13.98
N SER A 843 -15.98 26.46 14.01
CA SER A 843 -15.15 27.66 14.04
C SER A 843 -14.94 28.12 15.48
N PHE A 844 -13.74 28.62 15.80
CA PHE A 844 -13.42 29.16 17.11
C PHE A 844 -12.33 30.24 17.06
N THR A 845 -12.23 31.04 18.12
CA THR A 845 -11.17 32.02 18.37
C THR A 845 -10.61 31.84 19.78
N ILE A 846 -9.44 32.41 20.04
CA ILE A 846 -8.79 32.41 21.35
C ILE A 846 -8.44 33.86 21.71
N ASP A 847 -8.85 34.33 22.89
CA ASP A 847 -8.66 35.72 23.30
C ASP A 847 -7.18 36.13 23.26
N GLY A 848 -6.90 37.19 22.49
CA GLY A 848 -5.56 37.77 22.36
C GLY A 848 -4.61 37.00 21.44
N ILE A 849 -5.10 36.01 20.67
CA ILE A 849 -4.27 35.24 19.73
C ILE A 849 -4.88 35.28 18.33
N HIS A 850 -4.09 35.69 17.34
CA HIS A 850 -4.53 35.75 15.95
C HIS A 850 -4.81 34.33 15.40
N PRO A 851 -5.91 34.09 14.65
CA PRO A 851 -6.26 32.74 14.16
C PRO A 851 -5.16 32.04 13.35
N HIS A 852 -4.35 32.79 12.60
CA HIS A 852 -3.17 32.24 11.90
C HIS A 852 -2.08 31.74 12.84
N GLU A 853 -1.85 32.39 13.98
CA GLU A 853 -0.88 31.91 14.98
C GLU A 853 -1.36 30.58 15.60
N VAL A 854 -2.66 30.48 15.91
CA VAL A 854 -3.25 29.23 16.42
C VAL A 854 -3.12 28.10 15.41
N ALA A 855 -3.46 28.34 14.14
CA ALA A 855 -3.36 27.33 13.09
C ALA A 855 -1.91 26.90 12.83
N GLN A 856 -0.96 27.83 12.85
CA GLN A 856 0.46 27.54 12.69
C GLN A 856 0.98 26.69 13.85
N TYR A 857 0.62 27.02 15.10
CA TYR A 857 1.00 26.20 16.25
C TYR A 857 0.42 24.78 16.16
N LEU A 858 -0.86 24.65 15.79
CA LEU A 858 -1.50 23.34 15.65
C LEU A 858 -0.80 22.47 14.59
N ASP A 859 -0.36 23.05 13.48
CA ASP A 859 0.40 22.35 12.43
C ASP A 859 1.82 21.99 12.91
N GLU A 860 2.61 22.97 13.34
CA GLU A 860 4.03 22.78 13.65
C GLU A 860 4.30 21.99 14.95
N ASN A 861 3.43 22.13 15.95
CA ASN A 861 3.65 21.55 17.28
C ASN A 861 2.82 20.30 17.57
N ALA A 862 1.71 20.10 16.85
CA ALA A 862 0.77 19.01 17.14
C ALA A 862 0.39 18.17 15.92
N ASP A 863 0.92 18.45 14.73
CA ASP A 863 0.60 17.76 13.48
C ASP A 863 -0.92 17.76 13.17
N ILE A 864 -1.62 18.84 13.54
CA ILE A 864 -3.06 19.03 13.35
C ILE A 864 -3.32 20.11 12.31
N MET A 865 -3.82 19.69 11.16
CA MET A 865 -4.16 20.59 10.06
C MET A 865 -5.58 21.14 10.23
N VAL A 866 -5.66 22.42 10.56
CA VAL A 866 -6.88 23.23 10.53
C VAL A 866 -6.71 24.38 9.53
N ARG A 867 -7.77 25.15 9.29
CA ARG A 867 -7.68 26.39 8.50
C ARG A 867 -8.00 27.60 9.33
N SER A 868 -7.36 28.72 9.01
CA SER A 868 -7.59 30.02 9.63
C SER A 868 -7.92 31.09 8.59
N GLY A 869 -8.60 32.16 9.02
CA GLY A 869 -8.95 33.33 8.22
C GLY A 869 -10.45 33.46 7.99
N HIS A 870 -10.84 34.11 6.87
CA HIS A 870 -12.25 34.43 6.59
C HIS A 870 -13.04 33.31 5.92
N HIS A 871 -12.40 32.18 5.58
CA HIS A 871 -13.04 31.01 4.95
C HIS A 871 -13.89 31.33 3.72
N CYS A 872 -13.51 32.37 2.96
CA CYS A 872 -14.29 32.89 1.83
C CYS A 872 -15.75 33.24 2.20
N CYS A 873 -15.97 33.79 3.40
CA CYS A 873 -17.26 34.22 3.94
C CYS A 873 -17.12 35.52 4.75
N GLN A 874 -16.46 36.53 4.15
CA GLN A 874 -16.16 37.81 4.80
C GLN A 874 -17.38 38.56 5.36
N PRO A 875 -18.54 38.64 4.67
CA PRO A 875 -19.71 39.31 5.23
C PRO A 875 -20.19 38.72 6.55
N LEU A 876 -20.09 37.39 6.73
CA LEU A 876 -20.39 36.74 8.00
C LEU A 876 -19.37 37.13 9.09
N MET A 877 -18.08 37.20 8.75
CA MET A 877 -17.03 37.60 9.68
C MET A 877 -17.24 39.04 10.16
N GLU A 878 -17.60 39.96 9.27
CA GLU A 878 -17.94 41.34 9.60
C GLU A 878 -19.17 41.40 10.52
N TYR A 879 -20.23 40.63 10.19
CA TYR A 879 -21.44 40.55 11.01
C TYR A 879 -21.17 40.03 12.42
N LEU A 880 -20.29 39.02 12.57
CA LEU A 880 -19.92 38.44 13.86
C LEU A 880 -18.86 39.28 14.62
N GLY A 881 -18.36 40.37 14.03
CA GLY A 881 -17.31 41.19 14.64
C GLY A 881 -15.94 40.52 14.70
N LEU A 882 -15.61 39.68 13.72
CA LEU A 882 -14.38 38.86 13.66
C LEU A 882 -13.48 39.30 12.49
N PRO A 883 -12.85 40.50 12.54
CA PRO A 883 -12.08 41.05 11.42
C PRO A 883 -10.88 40.18 11.01
N ASP A 884 -10.30 39.44 11.97
CA ASP A 884 -9.17 38.52 11.74
C ASP A 884 -9.62 37.11 11.30
N GLY A 885 -10.93 36.87 11.26
CA GLY A 885 -11.54 35.59 10.97
C GLY A 885 -11.51 34.62 12.14
N THR A 886 -11.52 33.33 11.84
CA THR A 886 -11.56 32.24 12.85
C THR A 886 -10.59 31.13 12.51
N VAL A 887 -10.26 30.29 13.49
CA VAL A 887 -9.77 28.94 13.23
C VAL A 887 -10.98 28.06 12.94
N ARG A 888 -10.86 27.12 12.00
CA ARG A 888 -11.90 26.18 11.64
C ARG A 888 -11.36 24.76 11.62
N ALA A 889 -11.87 23.95 12.54
CA ALA A 889 -11.74 22.51 12.53
C ALA A 889 -12.97 21.90 11.85
N SER A 890 -12.75 21.01 10.89
CA SER A 890 -13.78 20.37 10.10
C SER A 890 -13.52 18.87 10.01
N LEU A 891 -14.47 18.10 10.50
CA LEU A 891 -14.42 16.65 10.63
C LEU A 891 -14.98 15.96 9.38
N ALA A 892 -14.69 14.68 9.21
CA ALA A 892 -15.19 13.87 8.12
C ALA A 892 -15.43 12.42 8.54
N LEU A 893 -15.92 11.59 7.62
CA LEU A 893 -16.17 10.15 7.80
C LEU A 893 -15.01 9.35 8.42
N TYR A 894 -13.77 9.78 8.21
CA TYR A 894 -12.56 9.11 8.72
C TYR A 894 -12.01 9.75 10.00
N SER A 895 -12.56 10.86 10.47
CA SER A 895 -12.11 11.50 11.71
C SER A 895 -12.39 10.61 12.92
N THR A 896 -11.52 10.63 13.92
CA THR A 896 -11.67 9.81 15.13
C THR A 896 -11.91 10.66 16.39
N GLU A 897 -12.30 9.97 17.45
CA GLU A 897 -12.44 10.58 18.77
C GLU A 897 -11.08 10.96 19.38
N ASP A 898 -10.05 10.13 19.15
CA ASP A 898 -8.67 10.40 19.57
C ASP A 898 -8.13 11.68 18.90
N GLU A 899 -8.46 11.91 17.63
CA GLU A 899 -8.08 13.13 16.91
C GLU A 899 -8.75 14.38 17.51
N VAL A 900 -10.01 14.27 17.92
CA VAL A 900 -10.72 15.34 18.65
C VAL A 900 -10.06 15.63 19.99
N ASP A 901 -9.66 14.59 20.74
CA ASP A 901 -8.99 14.76 22.02
C ASP A 901 -7.61 15.43 21.88
N LEU A 902 -6.83 15.04 20.87
CA LEU A 902 -5.54 15.66 20.55
C LEU A 902 -5.68 17.14 20.18
N MET A 903 -6.71 17.49 19.40
CA MET A 903 -7.00 18.88 19.06
C MET A 903 -7.30 19.71 20.30
N VAL A 904 -8.20 19.23 21.16
CA VAL A 904 -8.60 19.93 22.38
C VAL A 904 -7.38 20.16 23.29
N ALA A 905 -6.57 19.12 23.49
CA ALA A 905 -5.35 19.22 24.29
C ALA A 905 -4.36 20.26 23.72
N ALA A 906 -4.16 20.27 22.40
CA ALA A 906 -3.28 21.25 21.76
C ALA A 906 -3.81 22.68 21.91
N VAL A 907 -5.13 22.90 21.85
CA VAL A 907 -5.74 24.21 22.13
C VAL A 907 -5.56 24.63 23.58
N GLU A 908 -5.74 23.72 24.54
CA GLU A 908 -5.45 24.02 25.96
C GLU A 908 -4.00 24.45 26.18
N ASP A 909 -3.05 23.81 25.49
CA ASP A 909 -1.63 24.15 25.61
C ASP A 909 -1.32 25.54 25.04
N ILE A 910 -1.96 25.91 23.91
CA ILE A 910 -1.88 27.28 23.35
C ILE A 910 -2.38 28.31 24.37
N VAL A 911 -3.49 28.02 25.04
CA VAL A 911 -4.07 28.91 26.05
C VAL A 911 -3.17 29.00 27.29
N LYS A 912 -2.54 27.90 27.74
CA LYS A 912 -1.65 27.89 28.92
C LYS A 912 -0.31 28.56 28.68
N ALA A 913 0.21 28.51 27.45
CA ALA A 913 1.53 29.05 27.10
C ALA A 913 1.60 30.59 27.10
N ARG A 914 0.47 31.29 27.25
CA ARG A 914 0.36 32.76 27.21
C ARG A 914 -0.57 33.29 28.28
#